data_AF-A0A7Y2YQI0-F1
#
_entry.id   AF-A0A7Y2YQI0-F1
#
_cell.length_a   1.000
_cell.length_b   1.000
_cell.length_c   1.000
_cell.angle_alpha   90.00
_cell.angle_beta   90.00
_cell.angle_gamma   90.00
#
_symmetry.space_group_name_H-M   'P 1'
#
loop_
_entity.id
_entity.type
_entity.pdbx_description
1 polymer ?
#
loop_
_entity_poly.entity_id
_entity_poly.type
_entity_poly.pdbx_seq_one_letter_code
_entity_poly.pdbx_strand_id
1 'polypeptide(L)'
;MKYLLHTIFLLLGLNVFSQTQDTATWTVNPPAFDEDEEITITVSGVVPSLWGVSDIYLWAWHEDENGNYIDDSTDNGTWTNSTEVQKMTNNGDGTFSYTLTPTTFYGATGIKRMGVLAKAKDGTGDKKTVPDKHFNVGRVNIEFIEPTESQLILPSGSNQDIRARISEGGVLTGGGSYEVYYNDALVASGTCGFPNCFTTLTNITESGTVRFVGTPPGSSDSGEASFEIYIEPTVVEEALPNGLVDGINYGPDDTRATLVLTAPGKEFVQVAASWNNYNPSNSDVMKRDPSTGKYWLEITGLTSGQVETYQYWVFDTNPIAGSPSLVKVADPYSTLVLSPFDDPFIPASTFPNLPPYPVGQEREVTVLQTGQTPYNWQVTNFNKPKEEDLIVYELLVRDFDADRNYQDIIDRIDYFKNLNVNAIELMPVMEFEGNESWGYNTAFHMALDKFYGTPEKFKELIDVCHQNGIAVILDIAFNHAFGRNPMVRMWMDDPDGDGWGGPSTDNPYFNVFPTHAFSVGNDFDHSSQLTKDYVKNVVTYWIEEFKIDGFRWDLTKGFTQNCGDGTFDGNFGCTQNYQQDRVDVLKEYADHSWLLDDDHYVIFEHLGSDNEEKEWANYRLGEGKGIMMWGKMTDPYNELTMGQNGNKDINRIGHKSHTGFNGPRVIGYPESHDEERIMYKNLQFGSSSNPSHDVKDLDVALSRMSAMAAVSVMVPGPKMIWHFGELGMENSIFTCQN
;
A
#
# COMPACT_ATOMS: atom_id res chain seq x y z
N MET A 1 -21.38 -44.67 -3.23
CA MET A 1 -21.38 -45.96 -3.97
C MET A 1 -21.96 -45.70 -5.36
N LYS A 2 -21.10 -45.71 -6.39
CA LYS A 2 -21.34 -45.76 -7.86
C LYS A 2 -22.21 -44.65 -8.49
N TYR A 3 -21.61 -43.67 -9.17
CA TYR A 3 -20.98 -43.68 -10.52
C TYR A 3 -21.97 -43.61 -11.69
N LEU A 4 -21.65 -42.66 -12.59
CA LEU A 4 -21.80 -42.68 -14.05
C LEU A 4 -23.02 -41.99 -14.70
N LEU A 5 -22.81 -40.72 -15.05
CA LEU A 5 -22.96 -40.27 -16.44
C LEU A 5 -21.96 -39.13 -16.72
N HIS A 6 -20.77 -39.53 -17.19
CA HIS A 6 -19.88 -38.69 -17.97
C HIS A 6 -20.47 -38.55 -19.38
N THR A 7 -20.53 -37.34 -19.93
CA THR A 7 -19.70 -36.83 -21.05
C THR A 7 -20.44 -35.65 -21.73
N ILE A 8 -19.67 -34.59 -22.02
CA ILE A 8 -19.96 -33.44 -22.91
C ILE A 8 -20.68 -32.25 -22.26
N PHE A 9 -19.95 -31.47 -21.46
CA PHE A 9 -19.71 -30.07 -21.80
C PHE A 9 -18.24 -29.76 -21.51
N LEU A 10 -17.57 -29.24 -22.54
CA LEU A 10 -16.12 -29.06 -22.66
C LEU A 10 -15.55 -28.18 -21.54
N LEU A 11 -14.32 -28.51 -21.13
CA LEU A 11 -13.40 -27.59 -20.46
C LEU A 11 -13.36 -26.25 -21.19
N LEU A 12 -13.76 -25.20 -20.50
CA LEU A 12 -13.26 -23.83 -20.68
C LEU A 12 -12.85 -23.33 -19.29
N GLY A 13 -11.95 -24.08 -18.66
CA GLY A 13 -11.01 -23.45 -17.75
C GLY A 13 -10.14 -22.56 -18.63
N LEU A 14 -10.36 -21.24 -18.55
CA LEU A 14 -9.36 -20.27 -18.98
C LEU A 14 -8.16 -20.47 -18.06
N ASN A 15 -7.32 -21.45 -18.42
CA ASN A 15 -5.91 -21.37 -18.12
C ASN A 15 -5.46 -20.13 -18.88
N VAL A 16 -5.33 -19.00 -18.18
CA VAL A 16 -4.52 -17.90 -18.67
C VAL A 16 -3.11 -18.48 -18.71
N PHE A 17 -2.73 -19.06 -19.85
CA PHE A 17 -1.35 -19.45 -20.07
C PHE A 17 -0.56 -18.15 -20.03
N SER A 18 0.22 -17.96 -18.96
CA SER A 18 1.33 -17.01 -18.96
C SER A 18 2.11 -17.22 -20.26
N GLN A 19 2.29 -16.16 -21.05
CA GLN A 19 2.99 -16.25 -22.33
C GLN A 19 4.51 -16.13 -22.16
N THR A 20 5.01 -16.27 -20.94
CA THR A 20 6.43 -16.19 -20.63
C THR A 20 7.23 -17.29 -21.30
N GLN A 21 8.45 -16.99 -21.74
CA GLN A 21 9.38 -17.97 -22.30
C GLN A 21 10.57 -18.17 -21.36
N ASP A 22 10.69 -19.37 -20.80
CA ASP A 22 11.72 -19.77 -19.82
C ASP A 22 13.00 -20.36 -20.45
N THR A 23 13.00 -20.53 -21.77
CA THR A 23 14.13 -21.09 -22.54
C THR A 23 15.17 -20.07 -22.94
N ALA A 24 15.00 -18.80 -22.56
CA ALA A 24 15.87 -17.71 -22.97
C ALA A 24 17.28 -17.87 -22.36
N THR A 25 18.32 -17.76 -23.18
CA THR A 25 19.72 -17.77 -22.72
C THR A 25 20.42 -16.53 -23.22
N TRP A 26 21.08 -15.83 -22.30
CA TRP A 26 21.65 -14.50 -22.51
C TRP A 26 23.17 -14.51 -22.43
N THR A 27 23.82 -13.71 -23.27
CA THR A 27 25.25 -13.42 -23.24
C THR A 27 25.50 -11.92 -23.43
N VAL A 28 26.66 -11.45 -22.99
CA VAL A 28 27.13 -10.07 -23.20
C VAL A 28 28.56 -10.12 -23.74
N ASN A 29 28.87 -9.23 -24.68
CA ASN A 29 30.19 -9.11 -25.28
C ASN A 29 30.65 -7.64 -25.31
N PRO A 30 31.85 -7.31 -24.79
CA PRO A 30 32.74 -8.20 -24.06
C PRO A 30 32.08 -8.74 -22.78
N PRO A 31 32.48 -9.93 -22.29
CA PRO A 31 31.88 -10.54 -21.08
C PRO A 31 32.25 -9.79 -19.79
N ALA A 32 33.20 -8.85 -19.87
CA ALA A 32 33.63 -7.92 -18.84
C ALA A 32 33.74 -6.54 -19.48
N PHE A 33 33.14 -5.53 -18.85
CA PHE A 33 33.07 -4.19 -19.42
C PHE A 33 32.88 -3.17 -18.31
N ASP A 34 33.31 -1.94 -18.58
CA ASP A 34 33.02 -0.79 -17.73
C ASP A 34 31.78 -0.04 -18.25
N GLU A 35 31.22 0.84 -17.43
CA GLU A 35 29.95 1.53 -17.74
C GLU A 35 30.02 2.49 -18.94
N ASP A 36 31.21 2.89 -19.35
CA ASP A 36 31.48 3.74 -20.51
C ASP A 36 31.89 2.95 -21.77
N GLU A 37 31.90 1.61 -21.71
CA GLU A 37 32.21 0.76 -22.84
C GLU A 37 30.97 0.30 -23.60
N GLU A 38 31.09 0.21 -24.93
CA GLU A 38 30.05 -0.36 -25.77
C GLU A 38 30.02 -1.89 -25.62
N ILE A 39 28.84 -2.41 -25.27
CA ILE A 39 28.56 -3.83 -25.15
C ILE A 39 27.50 -4.26 -26.12
N THR A 40 27.49 -5.55 -26.46
CA THR A 40 26.42 -6.20 -27.19
C THR A 40 25.83 -7.31 -26.36
N ILE A 41 24.56 -7.16 -25.99
CA ILE A 41 23.77 -8.18 -25.31
C ILE A 41 23.10 -9.04 -26.38
N THR A 42 23.17 -10.36 -26.23
CA THR A 42 22.54 -11.32 -27.14
C THR A 42 21.65 -12.28 -26.38
N VAL A 43 20.43 -12.47 -26.86
CA VAL A 43 19.48 -13.47 -26.35
C VAL A 43 19.21 -14.54 -27.41
N SER A 44 19.12 -15.78 -26.96
CA SER A 44 18.76 -16.95 -27.77
C SER A 44 17.62 -17.71 -27.10
N GLY A 45 16.95 -18.61 -27.84
CA GLY A 45 15.86 -19.41 -27.28
C GLY A 45 14.54 -18.64 -27.10
N VAL A 46 14.41 -17.46 -27.73
CA VAL A 46 13.15 -16.70 -27.82
C VAL A 46 12.46 -17.06 -29.14
N VAL A 47 11.17 -17.35 -29.07
CA VAL A 47 10.31 -17.71 -30.21
C VAL A 47 9.23 -16.63 -30.36
N PRO A 48 9.49 -15.52 -31.08
CA PRO A 48 8.56 -14.39 -31.15
C PRO A 48 7.20 -14.74 -31.76
N SER A 49 7.16 -15.77 -32.61
CA SER A 49 5.92 -16.25 -33.23
C SER A 49 4.90 -16.79 -32.22
N LEU A 50 5.34 -17.25 -31.04
CA LEU A 50 4.42 -17.62 -29.95
C LEU A 50 3.67 -16.43 -29.38
N TRP A 51 4.26 -15.23 -29.46
CA TRP A 51 3.63 -13.97 -29.08
C TRP A 51 2.88 -13.29 -30.24
N GLY A 52 2.86 -13.93 -31.42
CA GLY A 52 2.27 -13.38 -32.64
C GLY A 52 3.06 -12.24 -33.28
N VAL A 53 4.35 -12.10 -32.96
CA VAL A 53 5.22 -11.04 -33.48
C VAL A 53 6.47 -11.61 -34.16
N SER A 54 7.17 -10.79 -34.95
CA SER A 54 8.49 -11.14 -35.53
C SER A 54 9.65 -10.42 -34.85
N ASP A 55 9.36 -9.26 -34.25
CA ASP A 55 10.32 -8.39 -33.60
C ASP A 55 10.15 -8.47 -32.08
N ILE A 56 11.27 -8.36 -31.37
CA ILE A 56 11.31 -8.29 -29.91
C ILE A 56 12.09 -7.06 -29.47
N TYR A 57 11.84 -6.64 -28.24
CA TYR A 57 12.34 -5.41 -27.65
C TYR A 57 13.05 -5.73 -26.35
N LEU A 58 14.17 -5.05 -26.11
CA LEU A 58 14.87 -5.09 -24.85
C LEU A 58 14.08 -4.22 -23.85
N TRP A 59 13.79 -4.77 -22.68
CA TRP A 59 13.36 -4.00 -21.51
C TRP A 59 14.50 -4.07 -20.51
N ALA A 60 14.95 -2.93 -20.02
CA ALA A 60 16.18 -2.86 -19.23
C ALA A 60 16.07 -1.83 -18.10
N TRP A 61 16.69 -2.15 -16.96
CA TRP A 61 16.83 -1.27 -15.79
C TRP A 61 18.25 -1.40 -15.23
N HIS A 62 18.62 -0.51 -14.32
CA HIS A 62 19.88 -0.61 -13.61
C HIS A 62 19.68 -0.61 -12.09
N GLU A 63 20.67 -1.18 -11.41
CA GLU A 63 20.62 -1.47 -9.98
C GLU A 63 21.91 -0.97 -9.30
N ASP A 64 21.84 -0.80 -7.98
CA ASP A 64 23.00 -0.51 -7.15
C ASP A 64 23.86 -1.76 -6.86
N GLU A 65 24.88 -1.61 -6.01
CA GLU A 65 25.78 -2.70 -5.61
C GLU A 65 25.11 -3.82 -4.81
N ASN A 66 23.95 -3.54 -4.19
CA ASN A 66 23.17 -4.50 -3.43
C ASN A 66 22.10 -5.20 -4.30
N GLY A 67 21.98 -4.79 -5.57
CA GLY A 67 20.97 -5.31 -6.49
C GLY A 67 19.61 -4.64 -6.34
N ASN A 68 19.52 -3.53 -5.61
CA ASN A 68 18.29 -2.75 -5.52
C ASN A 68 18.05 -2.03 -6.84
N TYR A 69 16.80 -2.07 -7.31
CA TYR A 69 16.36 -1.29 -8.46
C TYR A 69 16.59 0.19 -8.24
N ILE A 70 17.20 0.87 -9.22
CA ILE A 70 17.39 2.32 -9.21
C ILE A 70 16.46 2.99 -10.21
N ASP A 71 16.60 2.67 -11.50
CA ASP A 71 15.76 3.25 -12.55
C ASP A 71 15.73 2.38 -13.81
N ASP A 72 14.68 2.57 -14.61
CA ASP A 72 14.50 1.96 -15.92
C ASP A 72 15.35 2.69 -16.97
N SER A 73 15.64 2.03 -18.10
CA SER A 73 16.14 2.75 -19.27
C SER A 73 15.09 3.75 -19.75
N THR A 74 15.50 5.00 -19.97
CA THR A 74 14.62 6.08 -20.46
C THR A 74 13.92 5.75 -21.78
N ASP A 75 14.48 4.82 -22.56
CA ASP A 75 13.94 4.41 -23.85
C ASP A 75 13.03 3.17 -23.80
N ASN A 76 12.75 2.58 -22.62
CA ASN A 76 11.88 1.40 -22.50
C ASN A 76 10.48 1.62 -23.15
N GLY A 77 9.93 2.82 -23.00
CA GLY A 77 8.54 3.13 -23.36
C GLY A 77 7.58 2.68 -22.28
N THR A 78 6.42 2.15 -22.64
CA THR A 78 5.49 1.54 -21.69
C THR A 78 5.45 0.02 -21.87
N TRP A 79 4.98 -0.70 -20.86
CA TRP A 79 4.86 -2.16 -20.94
C TRP A 79 4.06 -2.63 -22.17
N THR A 80 2.99 -1.91 -22.50
CA THR A 80 2.11 -2.18 -23.65
C THR A 80 2.61 -1.61 -24.97
N ASN A 81 3.66 -0.77 -24.97
CA ASN A 81 4.21 -0.17 -26.18
C ASN A 81 5.68 0.23 -26.01
N SER A 82 6.58 -0.74 -26.19
CA SER A 82 8.01 -0.46 -26.19
C SER A 82 8.42 0.44 -27.36
N THR A 83 9.42 1.31 -27.13
CA THR A 83 9.90 2.22 -28.18
C THR A 83 10.64 1.47 -29.28
N GLU A 84 10.65 2.00 -30.50
CA GLU A 84 11.44 1.43 -31.60
C GLU A 84 12.96 1.48 -31.36
N VAL A 85 13.42 2.35 -30.45
CA VAL A 85 14.83 2.43 -30.07
C VAL A 85 15.28 1.16 -29.34
N GLN A 86 14.38 0.51 -28.59
CA GLN A 86 14.67 -0.74 -27.87
C GLN A 86 14.52 -2.01 -28.72
N LYS A 87 14.24 -1.87 -30.01
CA LYS A 87 14.07 -3.03 -30.89
C LYS A 87 15.38 -3.80 -31.01
N MET A 88 15.36 -5.09 -30.67
CA MET A 88 16.53 -5.95 -30.84
C MET A 88 16.71 -6.36 -32.31
N THR A 89 17.97 -6.45 -32.72
CA THR A 89 18.36 -6.89 -34.07
C THR A 89 18.26 -8.41 -34.16
N ASN A 90 17.44 -8.92 -35.09
CA ASN A 90 17.39 -10.34 -35.41
C ASN A 90 18.63 -10.74 -36.22
N ASN A 91 19.46 -11.63 -35.68
CA ASN A 91 20.73 -12.02 -36.29
C ASN A 91 20.59 -13.09 -37.39
N GLY A 92 19.39 -13.65 -37.59
CA GLY A 92 19.10 -14.62 -38.64
C GLY A 92 19.51 -16.07 -38.33
N ASP A 93 20.05 -16.32 -37.14
CA ASP A 93 20.48 -17.64 -36.64
C ASP A 93 19.63 -18.13 -35.44
N GLY A 94 18.53 -17.42 -35.15
CA GLY A 94 17.68 -17.68 -33.98
C GLY A 94 18.07 -16.87 -32.74
N THR A 95 19.04 -15.95 -32.85
CA THR A 95 19.40 -15.01 -31.78
C THR A 95 19.01 -13.57 -32.10
N PHE A 96 18.85 -12.77 -31.05
CA PHE A 96 18.58 -11.34 -31.14
C PHE A 96 19.61 -10.57 -30.33
N SER A 97 20.09 -9.44 -30.85
CA SER A 97 21.14 -8.64 -30.22
C SER A 97 20.73 -7.18 -30.02
N TYR A 98 21.28 -6.55 -29.00
CA TYR A 98 21.16 -5.12 -28.74
C TYR A 98 22.51 -4.57 -28.28
N THR A 99 22.95 -3.46 -28.89
CA THR A 99 24.22 -2.81 -28.60
C THR A 99 23.96 -1.52 -27.85
N LEU A 100 24.64 -1.33 -26.71
CA LEU A 100 24.48 -0.16 -25.85
C LEU A 100 25.79 0.18 -25.15
N THR A 101 25.91 1.42 -24.68
CA THR A 101 26.92 1.83 -23.68
C THR A 101 26.17 2.22 -22.41
N PRO A 102 26.38 1.52 -21.27
CA PRO A 102 25.54 1.65 -20.07
C PRO A 102 25.28 3.10 -19.64
N THR A 103 26.34 3.89 -19.48
CA THR A 103 26.25 5.29 -19.06
C THR A 103 25.32 6.13 -19.95
N THR A 104 25.45 5.98 -21.26
CA THR A 104 24.60 6.72 -22.21
C THR A 104 23.18 6.14 -22.32
N PHE A 105 23.03 4.83 -22.14
CA PHE A 105 21.76 4.13 -22.30
C PHE A 105 20.80 4.34 -21.11
N TYR A 106 21.36 4.47 -19.90
CA TYR A 106 20.60 4.81 -18.70
C TYR A 106 20.67 6.31 -18.34
N GLY A 107 21.55 7.08 -18.99
CA GLY A 107 21.77 8.48 -18.62
C GLY A 107 22.36 8.66 -17.21
N ALA A 108 23.03 7.63 -16.69
CA ALA A 108 23.52 7.54 -15.32
C ALA A 108 25.03 7.22 -15.28
N THR A 109 25.65 7.39 -14.13
CA THR A 109 27.04 7.00 -13.84
C THR A 109 27.10 6.25 -12.51
N GLY A 110 28.12 5.43 -12.29
CA GLY A 110 28.22 4.56 -11.12
C GLY A 110 27.36 3.30 -11.23
N ILE A 111 27.02 2.87 -12.45
CA ILE A 111 26.17 1.69 -12.69
C ILE A 111 26.92 0.43 -12.26
N LYS A 112 26.31 -0.41 -11.40
CA LYS A 112 26.94 -1.64 -10.86
C LYS A 112 26.34 -2.93 -11.41
N ARG A 113 25.04 -2.94 -11.67
CA ARG A 113 24.34 -4.08 -12.28
C ARG A 113 23.26 -3.57 -13.23
N MET A 114 22.99 -4.35 -14.28
CA MET A 114 21.94 -4.09 -15.25
C MET A 114 21.04 -5.31 -15.34
N GLY A 115 19.73 -5.11 -15.15
CA GLY A 115 18.72 -6.13 -15.40
C GLY A 115 18.11 -5.94 -16.79
N VAL A 116 17.87 -7.06 -17.48
CA VAL A 116 17.26 -7.07 -18.80
C VAL A 116 16.29 -8.24 -18.99
N LEU A 117 15.29 -8.01 -19.84
CA LEU A 117 14.45 -9.05 -20.43
C LEU A 117 14.13 -8.71 -21.89
N ALA A 118 13.72 -9.71 -22.67
CA ALA A 118 13.22 -9.52 -24.02
C ALA A 118 11.70 -9.72 -24.02
N LYS A 119 10.98 -8.82 -24.67
CA LYS A 119 9.52 -8.86 -24.74
C LYS A 119 8.97 -8.55 -26.12
N ALA A 120 7.71 -8.88 -26.33
CA ALA A 120 6.94 -8.32 -27.44
C ALA A 120 6.77 -6.81 -27.25
N LYS A 121 6.51 -6.08 -28.35
CA LYS A 121 6.29 -4.63 -28.31
C LYS A 121 5.18 -4.26 -27.32
N ASP A 122 4.07 -5.00 -27.40
CA ASP A 122 3.01 -5.02 -26.41
C ASP A 122 3.20 -6.23 -25.49
N GLY A 123 3.58 -5.97 -24.24
CA GLY A 123 3.87 -6.97 -23.22
C GLY A 123 2.63 -7.58 -22.55
N THR A 124 1.41 -7.19 -22.93
CA THR A 124 0.17 -7.67 -22.32
C THR A 124 0.11 -9.20 -22.27
N GLY A 125 -0.18 -9.75 -21.08
CA GLY A 125 -0.20 -11.20 -20.83
C GLY A 125 1.18 -11.82 -20.61
N ASP A 126 2.15 -11.04 -20.15
CA ASP A 126 3.54 -11.43 -19.89
C ASP A 126 4.24 -12.08 -21.08
N LYS A 127 4.15 -11.43 -22.24
CA LYS A 127 4.90 -11.80 -23.46
C LYS A 127 6.37 -11.41 -23.34
N LYS A 128 7.05 -12.03 -22.37
CA LYS A 128 8.43 -11.72 -21.97
C LYS A 128 9.24 -12.99 -21.75
N THR A 129 10.56 -12.85 -21.74
CA THR A 129 11.46 -13.89 -21.25
C THR A 129 11.47 -13.92 -19.73
N VAL A 130 11.63 -15.11 -19.16
CA VAL A 130 11.87 -15.32 -17.72
C VAL A 130 12.99 -16.36 -17.53
N PRO A 131 13.70 -16.38 -16.40
CA PRO A 131 13.78 -15.29 -15.43
C PRO A 131 14.45 -14.06 -16.05
N ASP A 132 14.35 -12.94 -15.34
CA ASP A 132 15.07 -11.72 -15.67
C ASP A 132 16.58 -11.96 -15.64
N LYS A 133 17.32 -11.29 -16.53
CA LYS A 133 18.76 -11.48 -16.67
C LYS A 133 19.53 -10.28 -16.15
N HIS A 134 20.43 -10.54 -15.20
CA HIS A 134 21.35 -9.53 -14.69
C HIS A 134 22.76 -9.70 -15.27
N PHE A 135 23.40 -8.56 -15.55
CA PHE A 135 24.81 -8.43 -15.92
C PHE A 135 25.49 -7.44 -14.97
N ASN A 136 26.65 -7.82 -14.45
CA ASN A 136 27.46 -6.90 -13.64
C ASN A 136 28.18 -5.91 -14.55
N VAL A 137 28.28 -4.67 -14.08
CA VAL A 137 29.01 -3.58 -14.74
C VAL A 137 30.27 -3.30 -13.93
N GLY A 138 31.41 -3.24 -14.61
CA GLY A 138 32.74 -3.21 -14.02
C GLY A 138 33.51 -4.50 -14.31
N ARG A 139 34.76 -4.35 -14.76
CA ARG A 139 35.65 -5.48 -15.12
C ARG A 139 35.93 -6.40 -13.94
N VAL A 140 36.04 -5.82 -12.75
CA VAL A 140 36.42 -6.51 -11.51
C VAL A 140 35.23 -6.51 -10.55
N ASN A 141 34.87 -7.69 -10.05
CA ASN A 141 33.77 -7.87 -9.13
C ASN A 141 34.27 -8.46 -7.81
N ILE A 142 33.72 -7.94 -6.71
CA ILE A 142 33.99 -8.41 -5.35
C ILE A 142 32.76 -9.15 -4.84
N GLU A 143 32.94 -10.39 -4.39
CA GLU A 143 31.89 -11.20 -3.76
C GLU A 143 32.28 -11.40 -2.29
N PHE A 144 31.46 -10.92 -1.35
CA PHE A 144 31.63 -11.28 0.06
C PHE A 144 31.19 -12.73 0.28
N ILE A 145 32.05 -13.47 0.97
CA ILE A 145 31.76 -14.80 1.47
C ILE A 145 31.52 -14.75 2.99
N GLU A 146 32.11 -13.75 3.66
CA GLU A 146 31.89 -13.43 5.05
C GLU A 146 32.11 -11.92 5.23
N PRO A 147 31.12 -11.16 5.77
CA PRO A 147 29.76 -11.62 6.07
C PRO A 147 28.97 -12.01 4.82
N THR A 148 27.92 -12.80 5.00
CA THR A 148 26.92 -13.06 3.93
C THR A 148 25.84 -12.00 3.89
N GLU A 149 25.60 -11.35 5.02
CA GLU A 149 24.63 -10.26 5.15
C GLU A 149 25.27 -8.93 4.76
N SER A 150 24.50 -8.07 4.08
CA SER A 150 24.88 -6.69 3.77
C SER A 150 24.84 -5.77 4.99
N GLN A 151 24.27 -6.22 6.10
CA GLN A 151 24.14 -5.48 7.35
C GLN A 151 24.44 -6.39 8.54
N LEU A 152 25.30 -5.94 9.44
CA LEU A 152 25.67 -6.67 10.65
C LEU A 152 25.35 -5.85 11.90
N ILE A 153 24.78 -6.50 12.91
CA ILE A 153 24.60 -5.92 14.24
C ILE A 153 25.61 -6.58 15.17
N LEU A 154 26.50 -5.80 15.77
CA LEU A 154 27.60 -6.29 16.59
C LEU A 154 27.64 -5.58 17.95
N PRO A 155 27.95 -6.30 19.05
CA PRO A 155 28.31 -5.65 20.31
C PRO A 155 29.56 -4.77 20.16
N SER A 156 29.60 -3.65 20.87
CA SER A 156 30.80 -2.79 20.88
C SER A 156 32.05 -3.54 21.35
N GLY A 157 33.16 -3.36 20.62
CA GLY A 157 34.43 -4.05 20.83
C GLY A 157 34.55 -5.38 20.09
N SER A 158 33.55 -5.78 19.31
CA SER A 158 33.60 -7.00 18.49
C SER A 158 34.67 -6.93 17.41
N ASN A 159 35.06 -8.10 16.91
CA ASN A 159 35.87 -8.24 15.71
C ASN A 159 34.99 -8.83 14.61
N GLN A 160 35.22 -8.44 13.36
CA GLN A 160 34.53 -8.98 12.19
C GLN A 160 35.53 -9.53 11.18
N ASP A 161 35.44 -10.82 10.90
CA ASP A 161 36.20 -11.44 9.81
C ASP A 161 35.59 -11.05 8.47
N ILE A 162 36.46 -10.72 7.51
CA ILE A 162 36.07 -10.38 6.15
C ILE A 162 36.74 -11.36 5.21
N ARG A 163 35.92 -12.11 4.47
CA ARG A 163 36.35 -13.00 3.41
C ARG A 163 35.67 -12.61 2.12
N ALA A 164 36.46 -12.27 1.11
CA ALA A 164 35.95 -11.88 -0.20
C ALA A 164 36.66 -12.61 -1.33
N ARG A 165 36.02 -12.68 -2.50
CA ARG A 165 36.62 -13.17 -3.74
C ARG A 165 36.69 -12.05 -4.76
N ILE A 166 37.76 -12.06 -5.54
CA ILE A 166 37.95 -11.15 -6.67
C ILE A 166 37.76 -11.97 -7.95
N SER A 167 36.85 -11.52 -8.80
CA SER A 167 36.70 -12.04 -10.16
C SER A 167 36.95 -10.93 -11.18
N GLU A 168 37.56 -11.29 -12.31
CA GLU A 168 37.78 -10.41 -13.45
C GLU A 168 37.08 -11.05 -14.66
N GLY A 169 36.12 -10.35 -15.26
CA GLY A 169 35.29 -10.89 -16.33
C GLY A 169 34.54 -12.18 -16.00
N GLY A 170 34.04 -12.26 -14.75
CA GLY A 170 33.31 -13.43 -14.26
C GLY A 170 34.17 -14.65 -13.95
N VAL A 171 35.50 -14.54 -14.05
CA VAL A 171 36.44 -15.62 -13.72
C VAL A 171 37.17 -15.29 -12.42
N LEU A 172 37.16 -16.23 -11.47
CA LEU A 172 37.91 -16.08 -10.22
C LEU A 172 39.40 -15.90 -10.50
N THR A 173 39.97 -14.87 -9.89
CA THR A 173 41.38 -14.54 -10.03
C THR A 173 42.26 -15.49 -9.22
N GLY A 174 43.49 -15.74 -9.68
CA GLY A 174 44.46 -16.63 -9.01
C GLY A 174 45.12 -16.04 -7.74
N GLY A 175 44.68 -14.87 -7.30
CA GLY A 175 45.28 -14.05 -6.23
C GLY A 175 44.83 -12.59 -6.39
N GLY A 176 45.57 -11.63 -5.82
CA GLY A 176 45.29 -10.19 -6.00
C GLY A 176 45.79 -9.37 -4.83
N SER A 177 45.45 -8.09 -4.80
CA SER A 177 45.57 -7.24 -3.62
C SER A 177 44.21 -6.75 -3.17
N TYR A 178 44.09 -6.40 -1.89
CA TYR A 178 42.90 -5.78 -1.35
C TYR A 178 43.24 -4.62 -0.43
N GLU A 179 42.30 -3.70 -0.32
CA GLU A 179 42.23 -2.63 0.66
C GLU A 179 40.85 -2.68 1.31
N VAL A 180 40.79 -2.52 2.63
CA VAL A 180 39.54 -2.41 3.38
C VAL A 180 39.50 -1.07 4.04
N TYR A 181 38.44 -0.33 3.75
CA TYR A 181 38.12 0.95 4.34
C TYR A 181 36.96 0.77 5.31
N TYR A 182 37.01 1.48 6.42
CA TYR A 182 35.93 1.55 7.38
C TYR A 182 35.68 3.01 7.72
N ASN A 183 34.46 3.51 7.46
CA ASN A 183 34.17 4.95 7.51
C ASN A 183 35.19 5.79 6.72
N ASP A 184 35.47 5.35 5.48
CA ASP A 184 36.47 5.91 4.56
C ASP A 184 37.93 5.90 5.03
N ALA A 185 38.22 5.39 6.22
CA ALA A 185 39.59 5.21 6.71
C ALA A 185 40.13 3.84 6.27
N LEU A 186 41.31 3.82 5.65
CA LEU A 186 42.01 2.56 5.33
C LEU A 186 42.40 1.85 6.64
N VAL A 187 41.78 0.70 6.89
CA VAL A 187 41.96 -0.08 8.14
C VAL A 187 42.72 -1.38 7.92
N ALA A 188 42.68 -1.94 6.71
CA ALA A 188 43.49 -3.10 6.34
C ALA A 188 43.88 -3.06 4.86
N SER A 189 45.00 -3.70 4.53
CA SER A 189 45.41 -3.92 3.14
C SER A 189 46.30 -5.16 3.07
N GLY A 190 46.24 -5.91 1.97
CA GLY A 190 47.04 -7.12 1.84
C GLY A 190 46.97 -7.76 0.46
N THR A 191 47.45 -9.00 0.39
CA THR A 191 47.39 -9.84 -0.82
C THR A 191 46.44 -11.01 -0.60
N CYS A 192 45.68 -11.38 -1.62
CA CYS A 192 44.73 -12.47 -1.56
C CYS A 192 45.40 -13.83 -1.76
N GLY A 193 44.95 -14.84 -1.00
CA GLY A 193 45.19 -16.23 -1.34
C GLY A 193 44.22 -16.71 -2.43
N PHE A 194 44.42 -17.94 -2.93
CA PHE A 194 43.42 -18.57 -3.80
C PHE A 194 42.45 -19.45 -2.98
N PRO A 195 41.12 -19.33 -3.15
CA PRO A 195 40.40 -18.35 -3.98
C PRO A 195 40.01 -17.05 -3.24
N ASN A 196 40.38 -16.88 -1.97
CA ASN A 196 39.84 -15.83 -1.11
C ASN A 196 40.90 -14.83 -0.61
N CYS A 197 40.49 -13.58 -0.51
CA CYS A 197 41.09 -12.56 0.33
C CYS A 197 40.57 -12.70 1.77
N PHE A 198 41.41 -12.43 2.76
CA PHE A 198 41.01 -12.51 4.17
C PHE A 198 41.64 -11.38 4.98
N THR A 199 40.85 -10.74 5.82
CA THR A 199 41.28 -9.82 6.87
C THR A 199 40.30 -9.86 8.04
N THR A 200 40.66 -9.27 9.17
CA THR A 200 39.78 -9.11 10.33
C THR A 200 39.77 -7.64 10.72
N LEU A 201 38.57 -7.04 10.77
CA LEU A 201 38.36 -5.78 11.47
C LEU A 201 38.34 -6.07 12.97
N THR A 202 39.10 -5.31 13.75
CA THR A 202 39.24 -5.56 15.19
C THR A 202 38.78 -4.38 16.01
N ASN A 203 38.18 -4.68 17.17
CA ASN A 203 37.74 -3.68 18.16
C ASN A 203 36.84 -2.59 17.54
N ILE A 204 35.77 -3.04 16.86
CA ILE A 204 34.79 -2.17 16.21
C ILE A 204 33.90 -1.55 17.29
N THR A 205 33.87 -0.22 17.37
CA THR A 205 33.22 0.49 18.49
C THR A 205 32.22 1.57 18.07
N GLU A 206 32.16 1.86 16.78
CA GLU A 206 31.20 2.77 16.16
C GLU A 206 30.46 2.02 15.05
N SER A 207 29.31 2.53 14.61
CA SER A 207 28.63 2.02 13.41
C SER A 207 29.30 2.62 12.16
N GLY A 208 29.13 1.98 11.00
CA GLY A 208 29.68 2.50 9.76
C GLY A 208 29.75 1.52 8.60
N THR A 209 30.09 2.06 7.43
CA THR A 209 30.26 1.31 6.19
C THR A 209 31.65 0.68 6.11
N VAL A 210 31.70 -0.61 5.81
CA VAL A 210 32.91 -1.34 5.43
C VAL A 210 32.96 -1.46 3.92
N ARG A 211 34.02 -0.94 3.30
CA ARG A 211 34.23 -0.96 1.85
C ARG A 211 35.45 -1.79 1.52
N PHE A 212 35.27 -2.85 0.73
CA PHE A 212 36.33 -3.77 0.31
C PHE A 212 36.67 -3.51 -1.16
N VAL A 213 37.91 -3.05 -1.41
CA VAL A 213 38.44 -2.83 -2.76
C VAL A 213 39.39 -3.97 -3.10
N GLY A 214 39.17 -4.64 -4.23
CA GLY A 214 40.03 -5.72 -4.71
C GLY A 214 40.61 -5.43 -6.09
N THR A 215 41.89 -5.75 -6.28
CA THR A 215 42.62 -5.59 -7.55
C THR A 215 43.18 -6.94 -7.99
N PRO A 216 42.84 -7.43 -9.21
CA PRO A 216 43.40 -8.66 -9.76
C PRO A 216 44.93 -8.61 -9.94
N PRO A 217 45.62 -9.76 -9.99
CA PRO A 217 47.07 -9.81 -10.17
C PRO A 217 47.51 -9.18 -11.50
N GLY A 218 48.29 -8.11 -11.43
CA GLY A 218 48.85 -7.45 -12.62
C GLY A 218 47.83 -6.62 -13.43
N SER A 219 46.62 -6.42 -12.90
CA SER A 219 45.63 -5.49 -13.44
C SER A 219 45.80 -4.10 -12.82
N SER A 220 45.41 -3.06 -13.55
CA SER A 220 45.21 -1.70 -13.01
C SER A 220 43.78 -1.46 -12.55
N ASP A 221 42.86 -2.37 -12.90
CA ASP A 221 41.45 -2.23 -12.63
C ASP A 221 41.14 -2.79 -11.23
N SER A 222 40.19 -2.18 -10.54
CA SER A 222 39.76 -2.61 -9.20
C SER A 222 38.25 -2.69 -9.12
N GLY A 223 37.76 -3.64 -8.35
CA GLY A 223 36.35 -3.77 -8.00
C GLY A 223 36.14 -3.39 -6.54
N GLU A 224 34.90 -3.11 -6.19
CA GLU A 224 34.51 -2.77 -4.84
C GLU A 224 33.18 -3.46 -4.48
N ALA A 225 33.03 -3.80 -3.20
CA ALA A 225 31.74 -4.10 -2.57
C ALA A 225 31.74 -3.55 -1.14
N SER A 226 30.56 -3.27 -0.60
CA SER A 226 30.40 -2.75 0.76
C SER A 226 29.40 -3.55 1.59
N PHE A 227 29.47 -3.40 2.92
CA PHE A 227 28.42 -3.82 3.87
C PHE A 227 28.42 -2.88 5.08
N GLU A 228 27.30 -2.81 5.79
CA GLU A 228 27.11 -1.94 6.95
C GLU A 228 27.33 -2.68 8.27
N ILE A 229 27.93 -1.99 9.24
CA ILE A 229 28.02 -2.44 10.63
C ILE A 229 27.27 -1.47 11.53
N TYR A 230 26.35 -2.02 12.33
CA TYR A 230 25.64 -1.33 13.39
C TYR A 230 26.13 -1.84 14.74
N ILE A 231 26.51 -0.92 15.62
CA ILE A 231 26.87 -1.26 17.00
C ILE A 231 25.61 -1.27 17.86
N GLU A 232 25.40 -2.39 18.55
CA GLU A 232 24.30 -2.54 19.51
C GLU A 232 24.44 -1.47 20.62
N PRO A 233 23.47 -0.55 20.75
CA PRO A 233 23.50 0.48 21.77
C PRO A 233 23.06 -0.09 23.12
N THR A 234 23.39 0.63 24.20
CA THR A 234 22.74 0.37 25.48
C THR A 234 21.38 1.07 25.51
N VAL A 235 20.30 0.30 25.49
CA VAL A 235 18.94 0.83 25.67
C VAL A 235 18.76 1.31 27.11
N VAL A 236 18.33 2.56 27.28
CA VAL A 236 18.04 3.13 28.59
C VAL A 236 16.63 2.74 29.01
N GLU A 237 16.51 2.04 30.13
CA GLU A 237 15.23 1.72 30.77
C GLU A 237 14.74 2.93 31.59
N GLU A 238 13.69 3.60 31.11
CA GLU A 238 13.13 4.79 31.76
C GLU A 238 11.62 4.85 31.50
N ALA A 239 10.84 5.09 32.57
CA ALA A 239 9.39 5.16 32.47
C ALA A 239 8.94 6.23 31.49
N LEU A 240 7.97 5.89 30.63
CA LEU A 240 7.32 6.83 29.73
C LEU A 240 6.64 7.94 30.56
N PRO A 241 6.81 9.22 30.20
CA PRO A 241 6.07 10.30 30.85
C PRO A 241 4.55 10.09 30.76
N ASN A 242 3.84 10.42 31.84
CA ASN A 242 2.41 10.17 31.94
C ASN A 242 1.60 10.99 30.91
N GLY A 243 0.62 10.35 30.28
CA GLY A 243 -0.30 10.99 29.34
C GLY A 243 0.17 11.04 27.89
N LEU A 244 1.33 10.45 27.58
CA LEU A 244 1.78 10.30 26.19
C LEU A 244 1.16 9.06 25.54
N VAL A 245 0.84 9.16 24.25
CA VAL A 245 0.27 8.09 23.42
C VAL A 245 1.25 7.70 22.30
N ASP A 246 1.02 6.57 21.62
CA ASP A 246 1.82 6.21 20.44
C ASP A 246 1.74 7.30 19.35
N GLY A 247 2.84 7.48 18.61
CA GLY A 247 3.01 8.55 17.63
C GLY A 247 3.71 9.79 18.20
N ILE A 248 3.42 10.94 17.58
CA ILE A 248 4.06 12.23 17.90
C ILE A 248 3.25 12.97 18.98
N ASN A 249 3.91 13.30 20.09
CA ASN A 249 3.32 14.10 21.17
C ASN A 249 3.99 15.48 21.22
N TYR A 250 3.30 16.51 20.73
CA TYR A 250 3.84 17.87 20.67
C TYR A 250 3.94 18.54 22.04
N GLY A 251 5.10 19.16 22.32
CA GLY A 251 5.32 19.93 23.54
C GLY A 251 4.61 21.28 23.53
N PRO A 252 4.25 21.83 24.70
CA PRO A 252 3.46 23.06 24.81
C PRO A 252 4.22 24.36 24.44
N ASP A 253 5.52 24.26 24.15
CA ASP A 253 6.40 25.39 23.84
C ASP A 253 6.87 25.40 22.38
N ASP A 254 6.37 24.49 21.55
CA ASP A 254 6.72 24.34 20.13
C ASP A 254 8.23 24.16 19.85
N THR A 255 9.00 23.72 20.85
CA THR A 255 10.46 23.47 20.69
C THR A 255 10.86 22.02 20.98
N ARG A 256 9.87 21.17 21.25
CA ARG A 256 10.06 19.76 21.54
C ARG A 256 8.87 18.92 21.13
N ALA A 257 9.12 17.65 20.90
CA ALA A 257 8.12 16.62 20.68
C ALA A 257 8.63 15.30 21.27
N THR A 258 7.73 14.48 21.78
CA THR A 258 8.06 13.13 22.25
C THR A 258 7.49 12.10 21.28
N LEU A 259 8.37 11.28 20.74
CA LEU A 259 8.05 10.14 19.89
C LEU A 259 7.79 8.92 20.77
N VAL A 260 6.73 8.17 20.48
CA VAL A 260 6.39 6.93 21.22
C VAL A 260 6.02 5.84 20.22
N LEU A 261 6.62 4.66 20.38
CA LEU A 261 6.41 3.51 19.51
C LEU A 261 6.21 2.23 20.30
N THR A 262 5.13 1.51 20.01
CA THR A 262 4.89 0.15 20.50
C THR A 262 5.44 -0.88 19.50
N ALA A 263 6.64 -1.38 19.78
CA ALA A 263 7.34 -2.38 18.98
C ALA A 263 7.80 -3.59 19.84
N PRO A 264 6.87 -4.43 20.33
CA PRO A 264 7.23 -5.55 21.19
C PRO A 264 8.13 -6.56 20.48
N GLY A 265 9.04 -7.18 21.23
CA GLY A 265 9.98 -8.18 20.71
C GLY A 265 11.24 -7.59 20.07
N LYS A 266 11.20 -6.34 19.59
CA LYS A 266 12.36 -5.65 19.01
C LYS A 266 13.34 -5.21 20.08
N GLU A 267 14.65 -5.31 19.81
CA GLU A 267 15.69 -5.07 20.81
C GLU A 267 15.93 -3.58 21.07
N PHE A 268 16.01 -2.78 20.01
CA PHE A 268 16.18 -1.34 20.11
C PHE A 268 15.67 -0.62 18.87
N VAL A 269 15.39 0.68 19.03
CA VAL A 269 14.93 1.55 17.96
C VAL A 269 15.80 2.81 17.95
N GLN A 270 16.25 3.22 16.77
CA GLN A 270 16.94 4.48 16.55
C GLN A 270 16.08 5.42 15.70
N VAL A 271 16.19 6.71 15.95
CA VAL A 271 15.48 7.73 15.18
C VAL A 271 16.44 8.37 14.17
N ALA A 272 16.31 7.99 12.90
CA ALA A 272 17.04 8.62 11.80
C ALA A 272 16.20 9.77 11.23
N ALA A 273 16.74 10.98 11.22
CA ALA A 273 15.95 12.18 10.97
C ALA A 273 16.73 13.31 10.31
N SER A 274 16.01 14.31 9.79
CA SER A 274 16.59 15.53 9.20
C SER A 274 17.57 16.24 10.14
N TRP A 275 17.29 16.30 11.45
CA TRP A 275 18.16 16.98 12.43
C TRP A 275 19.47 16.23 12.75
N ASN A 276 19.56 14.93 12.45
CA ASN A 276 20.79 14.14 12.56
C ASN A 276 21.31 13.67 11.18
N ASN A 277 20.83 14.28 10.10
CA ASN A 277 21.16 13.94 8.71
C ASN A 277 20.96 12.44 8.39
N TYR A 278 19.95 11.82 8.99
CA TYR A 278 19.68 10.38 8.87
C TYR A 278 20.87 9.48 9.22
N ASN A 279 21.72 9.95 10.14
CA ASN A 279 22.85 9.21 10.67
C ASN A 279 22.71 9.16 12.21
N PRO A 280 21.81 8.30 12.73
CA PRO A 280 21.51 8.25 14.15
C PRO A 280 22.73 7.82 14.97
N SER A 281 22.90 8.46 16.11
CA SER A 281 23.93 8.16 17.09
C SER A 281 23.32 7.52 18.35
N ASN A 282 24.14 7.24 19.35
CA ASN A 282 23.66 6.73 20.64
C ASN A 282 22.66 7.67 21.35
N SER A 283 22.66 8.97 21.06
CA SER A 283 21.64 9.89 21.62
C SER A 283 20.28 9.78 20.94
N ASP A 284 20.22 9.14 19.78
CA ASP A 284 19.02 8.98 18.97
C ASP A 284 18.36 7.61 19.20
N VAL A 285 18.90 6.80 20.11
CA VAL A 285 18.33 5.52 20.55
C VAL A 285 17.14 5.82 21.47
N MET A 286 15.99 5.26 21.14
CA MET A 286 14.79 5.39 21.96
C MET A 286 14.99 4.67 23.31
N LYS A 287 14.55 5.31 24.39
CA LYS A 287 14.44 4.71 25.72
C LYS A 287 13.32 3.67 25.70
N ARG A 288 13.37 2.69 26.61
CA ARG A 288 12.28 1.72 26.80
C ARG A 288 11.63 1.92 28.16
N ASP A 289 10.30 1.98 28.18
CA ASP A 289 9.54 1.98 29.42
C ASP A 289 9.51 0.56 30.00
N PRO A 290 10.10 0.31 31.18
CA PRO A 290 10.16 -1.03 31.76
C PRO A 290 8.79 -1.59 32.18
N SER A 291 7.75 -0.75 32.25
CA SER A 291 6.40 -1.17 32.64
C SER A 291 5.53 -1.60 31.47
N THR A 292 5.63 -0.89 30.34
CA THR A 292 4.80 -1.12 29.15
C THR A 292 5.56 -1.77 28.00
N GLY A 293 6.89 -1.68 28.00
CA GLY A 293 7.76 -2.11 26.89
C GLY A 293 7.80 -1.12 25.72
N LYS A 294 7.11 0.02 25.80
CA LYS A 294 7.09 1.02 24.73
C LYS A 294 8.43 1.73 24.59
N TYR A 295 8.80 2.03 23.35
CA TYR A 295 9.95 2.86 23.03
C TYR A 295 9.55 4.34 23.02
N TRP A 296 10.40 5.22 23.54
CA TRP A 296 10.15 6.66 23.49
C TRP A 296 11.41 7.51 23.42
N LEU A 297 11.31 8.69 22.81
CA LEU A 297 12.39 9.67 22.74
C LEU A 297 11.83 11.10 22.72
N GLU A 298 12.30 11.97 23.63
CA GLU A 298 12.00 13.41 23.60
C GLU A 298 13.04 14.11 22.72
N ILE A 299 12.57 14.73 21.65
CA ILE A 299 13.36 15.58 20.76
C ILE A 299 13.25 17.01 21.26
N THR A 300 14.37 17.70 21.42
CA THR A 300 14.42 19.09 21.91
C THR A 300 15.20 19.99 20.96
N GLY A 301 14.97 21.30 21.04
CA GLY A 301 15.65 22.27 20.17
C GLY A 301 15.03 22.36 18.77
N LEU A 302 13.81 21.87 18.60
CA LEU A 302 13.04 22.02 17.37
C LEU A 302 12.70 23.50 17.14
N THR A 303 12.66 23.91 15.87
CA THR A 303 12.20 25.24 15.49
C THR A 303 10.70 25.20 15.21
N SER A 304 9.92 26.01 15.92
CA SER A 304 8.47 26.16 15.68
C SER A 304 8.19 26.45 14.20
N GLY A 305 7.29 25.68 13.60
CA GLY A 305 6.89 25.76 12.19
C GLY A 305 7.86 25.15 11.19
N GLN A 306 9.05 24.70 11.61
CA GLN A 306 9.98 23.99 10.74
C GLN A 306 9.49 22.56 10.50
N VAL A 307 9.51 22.16 9.22
CA VAL A 307 9.25 20.78 8.82
C VAL A 307 10.52 19.97 9.07
N GLU A 308 10.39 18.96 9.91
CA GLU A 308 11.36 17.91 10.12
C GLU A 308 10.81 16.59 9.60
N THR A 309 11.70 15.64 9.35
CA THR A 309 11.33 14.34 8.82
C THR A 309 12.11 13.23 9.54
N TYR A 310 11.48 12.08 9.80
CA TYR A 310 12.15 10.97 10.48
C TYR A 310 11.64 9.58 10.06
N GLN A 311 12.47 8.58 10.33
CA GLN A 311 12.16 7.16 10.29
C GLN A 311 12.61 6.49 11.58
N TYR A 312 11.90 5.43 11.96
CA TYR A 312 12.40 4.46 12.92
C TYR A 312 13.26 3.44 12.21
N TRP A 313 14.48 3.27 12.70
CA TRP A 313 15.35 2.14 12.37
C TRP A 313 15.19 1.12 13.49
N VAL A 314 14.44 0.07 13.19
CA VAL A 314 13.99 -0.93 14.15
C VAL A 314 14.87 -2.16 13.99
N PHE A 315 15.56 -2.54 15.06
CA PHE A 315 16.53 -3.62 15.04
C PHE A 315 15.99 -4.86 15.75
N ASP A 316 16.29 -6.01 15.16
CA ASP A 316 16.05 -7.34 15.70
C ASP A 316 17.39 -8.11 15.72
N THR A 317 17.91 -8.41 16.91
CA THR A 317 19.22 -9.10 17.02
C THR A 317 19.10 -10.61 16.86
N ASN A 318 17.88 -11.12 16.96
CA ASN A 318 17.59 -12.54 16.81
C ASN A 318 16.27 -12.72 16.06
N PRO A 319 16.22 -12.25 14.80
CA PRO A 319 15.00 -12.30 14.00
C PRO A 319 14.61 -13.76 13.74
N ILE A 320 13.32 -13.97 13.51
CA ILE A 320 12.85 -15.25 12.99
C ILE A 320 13.51 -15.53 11.63
N ALA A 321 13.75 -16.80 11.32
CA ALA A 321 14.32 -17.18 10.03
C ALA A 321 13.45 -16.64 8.88
N GLY A 322 14.08 -15.90 7.95
CA GLY A 322 13.38 -15.20 6.87
C GLY A 322 13.08 -13.73 7.19
N SER A 323 13.20 -13.28 8.43
CA SER A 323 12.97 -11.88 8.80
C SER A 323 14.27 -11.07 8.82
N PRO A 324 14.23 -9.77 8.44
CA PRO A 324 15.39 -8.89 8.48
C PRO A 324 15.80 -8.52 9.91
N SER A 325 17.10 -8.29 10.11
CA SER A 325 17.63 -7.78 11.39
C SER A 325 17.47 -6.26 11.57
N LEU A 326 17.23 -5.53 10.49
CA LEU A 326 16.96 -4.08 10.50
C LEU A 326 15.87 -3.76 9.50
N VAL A 327 14.88 -2.98 9.94
CA VAL A 327 13.86 -2.41 9.08
C VAL A 327 13.74 -0.90 9.31
N LYS A 328 13.64 -0.16 8.22
CA LYS A 328 13.41 1.29 8.22
C LYS A 328 11.95 1.55 7.90
N VAL A 329 11.25 2.21 8.82
CA VAL A 329 9.81 2.47 8.70
C VAL A 329 9.47 3.88 9.14
N ALA A 330 8.45 4.47 8.52
CA ALA A 330 7.75 5.61 9.10
C ALA A 330 7.01 5.20 10.38
N ASP A 331 6.56 6.19 11.14
CA ASP A 331 5.69 6.00 12.29
C ASP A 331 4.34 5.39 11.86
N PRO A 332 3.88 4.29 12.47
CA PRO A 332 2.54 3.74 12.22
C PRO A 332 1.41 4.75 12.42
N TYR A 333 1.63 5.76 13.26
CA TYR A 333 0.68 6.82 13.62
C TYR A 333 0.98 8.13 12.88
N SER A 334 1.78 8.09 11.81
CA SER A 334 2.08 9.25 10.99
C SER A 334 0.81 9.86 10.40
N THR A 335 0.64 11.17 10.59
CA THR A 335 -0.48 11.94 10.03
C THR A 335 -0.14 12.57 8.68
N LEU A 336 1.14 12.56 8.30
CA LEU A 336 1.64 12.95 6.99
C LEU A 336 2.93 12.18 6.70
N VAL A 337 2.94 11.45 5.59
CA VAL A 337 4.06 10.60 5.19
C VAL A 337 4.60 11.03 3.83
N LEU A 338 5.91 11.04 3.67
CA LEU A 338 6.58 11.23 2.38
C LEU A 338 6.96 9.87 1.81
N SER A 339 6.72 9.68 0.53
CA SER A 339 6.98 8.43 -0.18
C SER A 339 7.81 8.69 -1.44
N PRO A 340 8.90 7.94 -1.68
CA PRO A 340 9.65 8.06 -2.92
C PRO A 340 8.88 7.46 -4.11
N PHE A 341 7.83 6.67 -3.84
CA PHE A 341 7.06 5.95 -4.85
C PHE A 341 5.96 6.82 -5.47
N ASP A 342 5.28 7.61 -4.63
CA ASP A 342 4.05 8.30 -5.04
C ASP A 342 4.24 9.82 -5.17
N ASP A 343 5.00 10.43 -4.25
CA ASP A 343 5.12 11.88 -4.14
C ASP A 343 5.59 12.58 -5.42
N PRO A 344 6.51 12.01 -6.24
CA PRO A 344 6.95 12.65 -7.49
C PRO A 344 5.84 12.91 -8.50
N PHE A 345 4.71 12.21 -8.39
CA PHE A 345 3.58 12.34 -9.32
C PHE A 345 2.45 13.22 -8.78
N ILE A 346 2.60 13.81 -7.60
CA ILE A 346 1.57 14.66 -6.98
C ILE A 346 1.63 16.08 -7.55
N PRO A 347 0.54 16.61 -8.12
CA PRO A 347 0.52 17.97 -8.65
C PRO A 347 0.70 19.02 -7.55
N ALA A 348 1.59 20.00 -7.79
CA ALA A 348 1.76 21.15 -6.89
C ALA A 348 0.50 22.04 -6.76
N SER A 349 -0.44 21.95 -7.72
CA SER A 349 -1.76 22.58 -7.64
C SER A 349 -2.65 21.96 -6.56
N THR A 350 -2.45 20.68 -6.27
CA THR A 350 -3.21 19.89 -5.30
C THR A 350 -2.60 19.98 -3.91
N PHE A 351 -1.29 19.71 -3.79
CA PHE A 351 -0.55 19.78 -2.54
C PHE A 351 0.58 20.81 -2.67
N PRO A 352 0.28 22.12 -2.45
CA PRO A 352 1.28 23.16 -2.58
C PRO A 352 2.34 23.03 -1.48
N ASN A 353 3.61 23.06 -1.86
CA ASN A 353 4.76 22.95 -0.95
C ASN A 353 4.82 21.62 -0.18
N LEU A 354 4.45 20.51 -0.83
CA LEU A 354 4.75 19.17 -0.30
C LEU A 354 6.25 19.10 0.09
N PRO A 355 6.59 18.74 1.34
CA PRO A 355 7.99 18.62 1.73
C PRO A 355 8.73 17.64 0.83
N PRO A 356 9.96 17.94 0.41
CA PRO A 356 10.71 17.02 -0.44
C PRO A 356 11.06 15.76 0.34
N TYR A 357 10.93 14.61 -0.31
CA TYR A 357 11.43 13.36 0.21
C TYR A 357 12.94 13.45 0.47
N PRO A 358 13.44 13.00 1.65
CA PRO A 358 14.86 13.11 2.01
C PRO A 358 15.75 12.22 1.13
N VAL A 359 16.77 12.83 0.53
CA VAL A 359 17.72 12.14 -0.37
C VAL A 359 18.45 11.01 0.37
N GLY A 360 18.60 9.87 -0.29
CA GLY A 360 19.35 8.72 0.22
C GLY A 360 18.58 7.89 1.26
N GLN A 361 17.33 8.24 1.57
CA GLN A 361 16.46 7.38 2.36
C GLN A 361 15.71 6.42 1.45
N GLU A 362 15.32 5.31 2.02
CA GLU A 362 14.44 4.33 1.38
C GLU A 362 13.13 4.28 2.15
N ARG A 363 12.03 4.05 1.41
CA ARG A 363 10.69 3.81 1.99
C ARG A 363 10.08 5.05 2.64
N GLU A 364 8.91 4.89 3.25
CA GLU A 364 8.14 5.98 3.80
C GLU A 364 8.81 6.70 4.97
N VAL A 365 8.66 8.03 5.01
CA VAL A 365 9.25 8.92 6.03
C VAL A 365 8.15 9.74 6.68
N THR A 366 8.16 9.84 8.01
CA THR A 366 7.18 10.64 8.77
C THR A 366 7.54 12.11 8.77
N VAL A 367 6.55 12.98 8.59
CA VAL A 367 6.69 14.43 8.75
C VAL A 367 6.36 14.83 10.18
N LEU A 368 7.24 15.62 10.79
CA LEU A 368 7.06 16.24 12.10
C LEU A 368 7.13 17.75 11.97
N GLN A 369 6.15 18.46 12.52
CA GLN A 369 6.16 19.92 12.55
C GLN A 369 5.54 20.42 13.85
N THR A 370 6.32 21.14 14.65
CA THR A 370 5.82 21.82 15.86
C THR A 370 5.22 23.19 15.49
N GLY A 371 4.43 23.81 16.37
CA GLY A 371 3.87 25.15 16.11
C GLY A 371 2.92 25.20 14.91
N GLN A 372 2.23 24.10 14.61
CA GLN A 372 1.21 24.06 13.57
C GLN A 372 0.10 25.05 13.90
N THR A 373 -0.46 25.70 12.88
CA THR A 373 -1.59 26.61 13.08
C THR A 373 -2.89 25.81 13.11
N PRO A 374 -3.64 25.80 14.22
CA PRO A 374 -4.92 25.09 14.26
C PRO A 374 -5.89 25.63 13.21
N TYR A 375 -6.64 24.74 12.56
CA TYR A 375 -7.68 25.14 11.62
C TYR A 375 -8.83 25.86 12.35
N ASN A 376 -9.25 27.00 11.80
CA ASN A 376 -10.33 27.81 12.37
C ASN A 376 -11.70 27.40 11.80
N TRP A 377 -12.31 26.37 12.41
CA TRP A 377 -13.63 25.87 12.05
C TRP A 377 -14.73 26.96 12.10
N GLN A 378 -15.48 27.11 11.00
CA GLN A 378 -16.65 27.98 10.95
C GLN A 378 -17.87 27.32 11.60
N VAL A 379 -18.01 26.00 11.45
CA VAL A 379 -19.03 25.20 12.14
C VAL A 379 -18.38 24.42 13.28
N THR A 380 -18.70 24.82 14.51
CA THR A 380 -18.17 24.15 15.72
C THR A 380 -19.14 23.14 16.32
N ASN A 381 -20.44 23.26 16.05
CA ASN A 381 -21.50 22.39 16.54
C ASN A 381 -22.42 22.03 15.37
N PHE A 382 -22.01 21.07 14.56
CA PHE A 382 -22.81 20.58 13.45
C PHE A 382 -23.99 19.75 13.99
N ASN A 383 -25.19 20.01 13.47
CA ASN A 383 -26.40 19.30 13.89
C ASN A 383 -26.70 18.22 12.85
N LYS A 384 -26.19 17.02 13.10
CA LYS A 384 -26.23 15.91 12.15
C LYS A 384 -27.68 15.54 11.77
N PRO A 385 -27.94 15.16 10.51
CA PRO A 385 -29.21 14.54 10.14
C PRO A 385 -29.52 13.29 10.99
N LYS A 386 -30.79 12.86 11.03
CA LYS A 386 -31.10 11.59 11.68
C LYS A 386 -30.66 10.44 10.79
N GLU A 387 -30.18 9.36 11.40
CA GLU A 387 -29.79 8.12 10.69
C GLU A 387 -30.88 7.65 9.71
N GLU A 388 -32.14 7.65 10.12
CA GLU A 388 -33.27 7.23 9.27
C GLU A 388 -33.59 8.16 8.09
N ASP A 389 -33.09 9.39 8.11
CA ASP A 389 -33.36 10.44 7.13
C ASP A 389 -32.15 10.67 6.19
N LEU A 390 -31.07 9.88 6.31
CA LEU A 390 -29.88 10.04 5.49
C LEU A 390 -30.14 9.69 4.02
N ILE A 391 -29.77 10.62 3.14
CA ILE A 391 -29.56 10.39 1.72
C ILE A 391 -28.08 10.64 1.46
N VAL A 392 -27.32 9.54 1.43
CA VAL A 392 -25.87 9.49 1.32
C VAL A 392 -25.48 9.53 -0.16
N TYR A 393 -24.50 10.36 -0.49
CA TYR A 393 -23.82 10.34 -1.79
C TYR A 393 -22.44 9.70 -1.60
N GLU A 394 -22.26 8.47 -2.08
CA GLU A 394 -20.97 7.78 -2.05
C GLU A 394 -20.09 8.31 -3.19
N LEU A 395 -18.86 8.71 -2.87
CA LEU A 395 -17.98 9.49 -3.75
C LEU A 395 -16.54 9.01 -3.68
N LEU A 396 -15.97 8.67 -4.85
CA LEU A 396 -14.53 8.56 -5.06
C LEU A 396 -13.95 9.92 -5.50
N VAL A 397 -12.99 10.46 -4.73
CA VAL A 397 -12.39 11.78 -4.98
C VAL A 397 -11.73 11.84 -6.36
N ARG A 398 -10.99 10.79 -6.75
CA ARG A 398 -10.25 10.74 -8.04
C ARG A 398 -11.12 10.82 -9.28
N ASP A 399 -12.36 10.37 -9.18
CA ASP A 399 -13.24 10.25 -10.33
C ASP A 399 -14.25 11.41 -10.41
N PHE A 400 -14.27 12.30 -9.42
CA PHE A 400 -15.35 13.26 -9.25
C PHE A 400 -15.29 14.48 -10.19
N ASP A 401 -14.12 15.07 -10.40
CA ASP A 401 -13.92 16.16 -11.37
C ASP A 401 -12.49 16.13 -11.91
N ALA A 402 -12.17 17.04 -12.83
CA ALA A 402 -10.97 16.97 -13.65
C ALA A 402 -9.64 17.06 -12.87
N ASP A 403 -9.60 17.81 -11.77
CA ASP A 403 -8.37 18.00 -10.97
C ASP A 403 -8.23 16.97 -9.84
N ARG A 404 -9.25 16.11 -9.66
CA ARG A 404 -9.24 14.87 -8.86
C ARG A 404 -8.91 15.08 -7.38
N ASN A 405 -9.34 16.20 -6.80
CA ASN A 405 -8.93 16.61 -5.45
C ASN A 405 -10.07 17.23 -4.62
N TYR A 406 -9.79 17.55 -3.35
CA TYR A 406 -10.80 18.12 -2.44
C TYR A 406 -11.36 19.48 -2.87
N GLN A 407 -10.59 20.30 -3.60
CA GLN A 407 -11.08 21.59 -4.11
C GLN A 407 -12.23 21.39 -5.09
N ASP A 408 -12.18 20.34 -5.92
CA ASP A 408 -13.26 20.03 -6.87
C ASP A 408 -14.58 19.74 -6.14
N ILE A 409 -14.53 19.01 -5.03
CA ILE A 409 -15.73 18.72 -4.24
C ILE A 409 -16.27 20.00 -3.61
N ILE A 410 -15.39 20.86 -3.07
CA ILE A 410 -15.75 22.17 -2.49
C ILE A 410 -16.44 23.05 -3.55
N ASP A 411 -15.87 23.15 -4.75
CA ASP A 411 -16.39 23.97 -5.85
C ASP A 411 -17.75 23.48 -6.36
N ARG A 412 -18.07 22.21 -6.08
CA ARG A 412 -19.36 21.58 -6.42
C ARG A 412 -20.31 21.48 -5.23
N ILE A 413 -20.11 22.18 -4.11
CA ILE A 413 -21.02 22.06 -2.97
C ILE A 413 -22.49 22.37 -3.32
N ASP A 414 -22.74 23.30 -4.24
CA ASP A 414 -24.09 23.60 -4.73
C ASP A 414 -24.73 22.45 -5.53
N TYR A 415 -23.93 21.56 -6.13
CA TYR A 415 -24.42 20.34 -6.78
C TYR A 415 -25.13 19.44 -5.76
N PHE A 416 -24.44 19.10 -4.67
CA PHE A 416 -24.96 18.23 -3.62
C PHE A 416 -26.20 18.82 -2.94
N LYS A 417 -26.20 20.13 -2.67
CA LYS A 417 -27.37 20.81 -2.11
C LYS A 417 -28.58 20.77 -3.03
N ASN A 418 -28.38 21.00 -4.33
CA ASN A 418 -29.46 20.96 -5.29
C ASN A 418 -30.00 19.54 -5.48
N LEU A 419 -29.15 18.52 -5.33
CA LEU A 419 -29.54 17.11 -5.30
C LEU A 419 -30.31 16.74 -4.01
N ASN A 420 -30.24 17.58 -2.97
CA ASN A 420 -30.79 17.34 -1.62
C ASN A 420 -30.20 16.11 -0.91
N VAL A 421 -28.92 15.82 -1.15
CA VAL A 421 -28.18 14.88 -0.29
C VAL A 421 -27.81 15.58 1.01
N ASN A 422 -27.82 14.84 2.12
CA ASN A 422 -27.50 15.37 3.45
C ASN A 422 -26.32 14.65 4.11
N ALA A 423 -25.69 13.72 3.39
CA ALA A 423 -24.38 13.17 3.73
C ALA A 423 -23.59 12.87 2.46
N ILE A 424 -22.27 13.03 2.54
CA ILE A 424 -21.31 12.54 1.56
C ILE A 424 -20.48 11.45 2.25
N GLU A 425 -20.46 10.27 1.65
CA GLU A 425 -19.57 9.19 2.04
C GLU A 425 -18.37 9.20 1.10
N LEU A 426 -17.21 9.56 1.62
CA LEU A 426 -15.98 9.52 0.87
C LEU A 426 -15.44 8.08 0.93
N MET A 427 -15.23 7.48 -0.23
CA MET A 427 -14.40 6.28 -0.36
C MET A 427 -13.00 6.54 0.25
N PRO A 428 -12.22 5.49 0.57
CA PRO A 428 -11.07 5.63 1.46
C PRO A 428 -10.11 6.75 1.04
N VAL A 429 -9.89 7.67 1.97
CA VAL A 429 -9.02 8.85 1.81
C VAL A 429 -7.67 8.71 2.52
N MET A 430 -7.47 7.59 3.20
CA MET A 430 -6.23 7.28 3.91
C MET A 430 -5.12 6.97 2.90
N GLU A 431 -3.87 7.25 3.23
CA GLU A 431 -2.72 6.99 2.35
C GLU A 431 -2.63 5.49 2.02
N PHE A 432 -2.53 5.19 0.72
CA PHE A 432 -2.56 3.84 0.17
C PHE A 432 -1.40 3.61 -0.81
N GLU A 433 -1.18 2.37 -1.25
CA GLU A 433 -0.09 2.07 -2.18
C GLU A 433 -0.39 2.50 -3.63
N GLY A 434 0.47 3.34 -4.21
CA GLY A 434 0.30 3.85 -5.57
C GLY A 434 -0.62 5.08 -5.62
N ASN A 435 -0.58 5.78 -6.76
CA ASN A 435 -1.39 6.98 -6.99
C ASN A 435 -2.67 6.74 -7.80
N GLU A 436 -3.03 5.51 -8.18
CA GLU A 436 -4.29 5.27 -8.90
C GLU A 436 -4.93 4.00 -8.35
N SER A 437 -5.83 4.20 -7.38
CA SER A 437 -6.60 3.16 -6.71
C SER A 437 -7.89 3.78 -6.16
N TRP A 438 -8.80 2.92 -5.71
CA TRP A 438 -9.99 3.31 -4.95
C TRP A 438 -9.71 3.46 -3.44
N GLY A 439 -8.46 3.23 -3.01
CA GLY A 439 -7.97 3.53 -1.66
C GLY A 439 -8.00 2.38 -0.65
N TYR A 440 -8.60 1.23 -1.02
CA TYR A 440 -8.68 0.06 -0.13
C TYR A 440 -7.33 -0.57 0.20
N ASN A 441 -6.30 -0.36 -0.61
CA ASN A 441 -4.95 -0.84 -0.35
C ASN A 441 -4.17 0.08 0.62
N THR A 442 -4.77 0.37 1.77
CA THR A 442 -4.29 1.34 2.75
C THR A 442 -2.95 0.94 3.37
N ALA A 443 -2.03 1.91 3.44
CA ALA A 443 -0.72 1.77 4.07
C ALA A 443 -0.62 2.55 5.39
N PHE A 444 -1.22 3.75 5.50
CA PHE A 444 -1.20 4.57 6.72
C PHE A 444 -2.59 5.11 7.04
N HIS A 445 -3.21 4.57 8.09
CA HIS A 445 -4.62 4.87 8.40
C HIS A 445 -4.86 6.25 9.01
N MET A 446 -3.82 6.97 9.47
CA MET A 446 -3.92 8.36 9.97
C MET A 446 -3.46 9.41 8.95
N ALA A 447 -2.79 9.01 7.88
CA ALA A 447 -2.34 9.94 6.86
C ALA A 447 -3.41 10.05 5.76
N LEU A 448 -3.62 11.26 5.25
CA LEU A 448 -4.41 11.47 4.04
C LEU A 448 -3.58 11.11 2.81
N ASP A 449 -4.22 10.53 1.79
CA ASP A 449 -3.64 10.48 0.45
C ASP A 449 -3.39 11.92 -0.03
N LYS A 450 -2.13 12.20 -0.30
CA LYS A 450 -1.63 13.54 -0.62
C LYS A 450 -2.07 14.02 -2.00
N PHE A 451 -2.47 13.12 -2.89
CA PHE A 451 -3.06 13.45 -4.19
C PHE A 451 -4.46 14.04 -4.05
N TYR A 452 -5.15 13.86 -2.92
CA TYR A 452 -6.45 14.51 -2.71
C TYR A 452 -6.30 15.95 -2.19
N GLY A 453 -5.17 16.26 -1.56
CA GLY A 453 -4.83 17.60 -1.08
C GLY A 453 -4.24 17.60 0.33
N THR A 454 -4.07 18.81 0.87
CA THR A 454 -3.52 19.03 2.22
C THR A 454 -4.54 18.67 3.32
N PRO A 455 -4.08 18.34 4.55
CA PRO A 455 -4.97 18.21 5.71
C PRO A 455 -5.85 19.44 5.95
N GLU A 456 -5.34 20.65 5.74
CA GLU A 456 -6.10 21.89 5.87
C GLU A 456 -7.21 21.99 4.82
N LYS A 457 -6.94 21.57 3.58
CA LYS A 457 -7.94 21.54 2.52
C LYS A 457 -9.04 20.51 2.81
N PHE A 458 -8.67 19.37 3.41
CA PHE A 458 -9.67 18.39 3.83
C PHE A 458 -10.57 18.91 4.96
N LYS A 459 -10.01 19.62 5.94
CA LYS A 459 -10.80 20.32 6.98
C LYS A 459 -11.73 21.37 6.38
N GLU A 460 -11.27 22.13 5.38
CA GLU A 460 -12.11 23.08 4.65
C GLU A 460 -13.29 22.38 3.95
N LEU A 461 -13.06 21.24 3.29
CA LEU A 461 -14.13 20.45 2.68
C LEU A 461 -15.20 20.07 3.70
N ILE A 462 -14.80 19.53 4.85
CA ILE A 462 -15.72 19.12 5.92
C ILE A 462 -16.50 20.33 6.45
N ASP A 463 -15.82 21.44 6.71
CA ASP A 463 -16.45 22.67 7.20
C ASP A 463 -17.45 23.24 6.19
N VAL A 464 -17.14 23.17 4.89
CA VAL A 464 -18.05 23.55 3.80
C VAL A 464 -19.27 22.62 3.74
N CYS A 465 -19.09 21.31 3.89
CA CYS A 465 -20.21 20.36 3.99
C CYS A 465 -21.11 20.69 5.18
N HIS A 466 -20.52 20.90 6.37
CA HIS A 466 -21.24 21.23 7.59
C HIS A 466 -22.01 22.55 7.49
N GLN A 467 -21.44 23.58 6.86
CA GLN A 467 -22.12 24.86 6.59
C GLN A 467 -23.38 24.70 5.74
N ASN A 468 -23.47 23.61 4.97
CA ASN A 468 -24.57 23.31 4.07
C ASN A 468 -25.48 22.18 4.57
N GLY A 469 -25.34 21.74 5.82
CA GLY A 469 -26.21 20.71 6.39
C GLY A 469 -25.86 19.29 5.95
N ILE A 470 -24.65 19.07 5.43
CA ILE A 470 -24.19 17.81 4.86
C ILE A 470 -23.17 17.19 5.80
N ALA A 471 -23.44 15.98 6.28
CA ALA A 471 -22.50 15.19 7.06
C ALA A 471 -21.40 14.58 6.17
N VAL A 472 -20.21 14.35 6.71
CA VAL A 472 -19.11 13.65 6.03
C VAL A 472 -18.84 12.32 6.73
N ILE A 473 -18.98 11.24 5.98
CA ILE A 473 -18.70 9.87 6.40
C ILE A 473 -17.44 9.42 5.69
N LEU A 474 -16.51 8.77 6.41
CA LEU A 474 -15.35 8.13 5.80
C LEU A 474 -15.55 6.64 5.68
N ASP A 475 -15.18 6.11 4.53
CA ASP A 475 -14.98 4.68 4.37
C ASP A 475 -13.60 4.24 4.89
N ILE A 476 -13.58 3.21 5.73
CA ILE A 476 -12.39 2.77 6.48
C ILE A 476 -12.19 1.26 6.36
N ALA A 477 -10.99 0.87 5.91
CA ALA A 477 -10.58 -0.53 5.78
C ALA A 477 -9.65 -0.94 6.93
N PHE A 478 -10.22 -1.64 7.91
CA PHE A 478 -9.47 -2.24 9.03
C PHE A 478 -9.48 -3.76 9.04
N ASN A 479 -10.06 -4.40 8.02
CA ASN A 479 -9.93 -5.84 7.85
C ASN A 479 -8.50 -6.22 7.37
N HIS A 480 -7.80 -5.29 6.72
CA HIS A 480 -6.44 -5.54 6.22
C HIS A 480 -5.59 -4.26 6.14
N ALA A 481 -4.28 -4.43 5.88
CA ALA A 481 -3.36 -3.39 5.43
C ALA A 481 -2.39 -3.94 4.37
N PHE A 482 -1.73 -3.05 3.62
CA PHE A 482 -0.77 -3.44 2.57
C PHE A 482 0.70 -3.35 3.02
N GLY A 483 1.61 -3.84 2.18
CA GLY A 483 3.02 -4.14 2.52
C GLY A 483 3.85 -2.94 2.97
N ARG A 484 3.48 -1.72 2.60
CA ARG A 484 4.10 -0.45 3.05
C ARG A 484 3.73 -0.06 4.47
N ASN A 485 2.72 -0.71 5.07
CA ASN A 485 2.33 -0.42 6.44
C ASN A 485 3.49 -0.74 7.43
N PRO A 486 3.90 0.21 8.30
CA PRO A 486 5.01 0.01 9.23
C PRO A 486 4.89 -1.20 10.14
N MET A 487 3.67 -1.59 10.53
CA MET A 487 3.43 -2.75 11.40
C MET A 487 3.50 -4.08 10.65
N VAL A 488 3.28 -4.11 9.33
CA VAL A 488 3.63 -5.28 8.51
C VAL A 488 5.15 -5.39 8.45
N ARG A 489 5.81 -4.28 8.12
CA ARG A 489 7.26 -4.25 7.87
C ARG A 489 8.12 -4.52 9.10
N MET A 490 7.71 -4.05 10.28
CA MET A 490 8.44 -4.33 11.52
C MET A 490 8.52 -5.83 11.84
N TRP A 491 7.52 -6.62 11.42
CA TRP A 491 7.48 -8.07 11.61
C TRP A 491 7.07 -8.73 10.28
N MET A 492 8.00 -8.71 9.33
CA MET A 492 7.83 -9.29 8.00
C MET A 492 8.66 -10.55 7.80
N ASP A 493 8.14 -11.48 7.01
CA ASP A 493 8.87 -12.61 6.43
C ASP A 493 9.33 -12.23 5.01
N ASP A 494 10.65 -12.04 4.84
CA ASP A 494 11.37 -11.55 3.66
C ASP A 494 12.57 -12.47 3.34
N PRO A 495 12.32 -13.73 2.92
CA PRO A 495 13.36 -14.73 2.73
C PRO A 495 14.25 -14.49 1.51
N ASP A 496 13.85 -13.63 0.58
CA ASP A 496 14.62 -13.21 -0.60
C ASP A 496 15.38 -11.90 -0.41
N GLY A 497 15.08 -11.13 0.65
CA GLY A 497 15.84 -9.97 1.08
C GLY A 497 15.60 -8.74 0.20
N ASP A 498 14.42 -8.63 -0.43
CA ASP A 498 14.07 -7.47 -1.29
C ASP A 498 13.48 -6.28 -0.48
N GLY A 499 13.30 -6.49 0.83
CA GLY A 499 12.78 -5.51 1.75
C GLY A 499 11.24 -5.41 1.76
N TRP A 500 10.55 -6.43 1.23
CA TRP A 500 9.10 -6.59 1.24
C TRP A 500 8.72 -8.01 1.68
N GLY A 501 7.52 -8.15 2.25
CA GLY A 501 7.08 -9.43 2.78
C GLY A 501 5.71 -9.39 3.41
N GLY A 502 5.16 -10.57 3.68
CA GLY A 502 3.96 -10.74 4.50
C GLY A 502 4.29 -10.77 5.99
N PRO A 503 3.28 -10.77 6.88
CA PRO A 503 3.47 -10.87 8.31
C PRO A 503 4.24 -12.13 8.71
N SER A 504 5.28 -11.97 9.53
CA SER A 504 5.98 -13.09 10.15
C SER A 504 5.18 -13.70 11.29
N THR A 505 5.57 -14.90 11.75
CA THR A 505 4.84 -15.64 12.80
C THR A 505 4.82 -14.97 14.18
N ASP A 506 5.67 -13.98 14.41
CA ASP A 506 5.72 -13.17 15.62
C ASP A 506 5.10 -11.78 15.46
N ASN A 507 4.47 -11.49 14.30
CA ASN A 507 3.76 -10.23 14.10
C ASN A 507 2.61 -10.09 15.12
N PRO A 508 2.61 -9.03 15.96
CA PRO A 508 1.63 -8.88 17.03
C PRO A 508 0.34 -8.16 16.58
N TYR A 509 0.28 -7.70 15.33
CA TYR A 509 -0.84 -6.94 14.76
C TYR A 509 -1.58 -7.69 13.64
N PHE A 510 -0.91 -8.60 12.94
CA PHE A 510 -1.43 -9.28 11.75
C PHE A 510 -1.35 -10.80 11.87
N ASN A 511 -2.30 -11.48 11.24
CA ASN A 511 -2.24 -12.91 11.05
C ASN A 511 -1.37 -13.26 9.83
N VAL A 512 -0.58 -14.34 9.94
CA VAL A 512 0.19 -14.89 8.81
C VAL A 512 -0.73 -15.37 7.69
N PHE A 513 -1.82 -16.05 8.06
CA PHE A 513 -2.87 -16.46 7.15
C PHE A 513 -4.17 -15.76 7.56
N PRO A 514 -4.96 -15.27 6.61
CA PRO A 514 -6.22 -14.62 6.88
C PRO A 514 -7.16 -15.55 7.65
N THR A 515 -7.90 -14.96 8.58
CA THR A 515 -8.85 -15.69 9.42
C THR A 515 -10.27 -15.66 8.86
N HIS A 516 -10.41 -15.31 7.57
CA HIS A 516 -11.62 -15.25 6.77
C HIS A 516 -11.34 -15.54 5.29
N ALA A 517 -12.38 -15.66 4.46
CA ALA A 517 -12.25 -16.16 3.07
C ALA A 517 -12.19 -15.11 1.95
N PHE A 518 -12.08 -13.82 2.28
CA PHE A 518 -12.08 -12.74 1.28
C PHE A 518 -10.68 -12.20 0.98
N SER A 519 -9.75 -12.31 1.95
CA SER A 519 -8.30 -12.08 1.86
C SER A 519 -7.84 -11.13 0.73
N VAL A 520 -7.85 -9.82 0.99
CA VAL A 520 -7.48 -8.78 0.01
C VAL A 520 -6.13 -8.10 0.29
N GLY A 521 -5.57 -8.27 1.49
CA GLY A 521 -4.27 -7.77 1.92
C GLY A 521 -3.79 -8.53 3.16
N ASN A 522 -2.93 -7.92 3.98
CA ASN A 522 -2.48 -8.53 5.24
C ASN A 522 -3.57 -8.40 6.31
N ASP A 523 -4.08 -9.54 6.80
CA ASP A 523 -5.22 -9.66 7.71
C ASP A 523 -4.88 -9.17 9.12
N PHE A 524 -5.63 -8.18 9.63
CA PHE A 524 -5.45 -7.69 10.99
C PHE A 524 -5.89 -8.75 12.02
N ASP A 525 -5.06 -8.98 13.04
CA ASP A 525 -5.44 -9.78 14.22
C ASP A 525 -6.26 -8.92 15.18
N HIS A 526 -7.58 -8.93 15.04
CA HIS A 526 -8.48 -8.23 15.95
C HIS A 526 -8.70 -8.92 17.30
N SER A 527 -8.06 -10.07 17.56
CA SER A 527 -7.98 -10.64 18.91
C SER A 527 -6.88 -9.97 19.74
N SER A 528 -5.87 -9.38 19.08
CA SER A 528 -4.79 -8.62 19.69
C SER A 528 -5.28 -7.29 20.27
N GLN A 529 -4.92 -7.01 21.53
CA GLN A 529 -5.20 -5.71 22.15
C GLN A 529 -4.44 -4.59 21.44
N LEU A 530 -3.25 -4.87 20.88
CA LEU A 530 -2.44 -3.88 20.19
C LEU A 530 -3.14 -3.40 18.90
N THR A 531 -3.72 -4.33 18.13
CA THR A 531 -4.54 -4.00 16.97
C THR A 531 -5.77 -3.19 17.37
N LYS A 532 -6.47 -3.60 18.43
CA LYS A 532 -7.65 -2.85 18.91
C LYS A 532 -7.31 -1.42 19.35
N ASP A 533 -6.17 -1.24 20.03
CA ASP A 533 -5.71 0.07 20.47
C ASP A 533 -5.30 0.94 19.27
N TYR A 534 -4.62 0.37 18.27
CA TYR A 534 -4.33 1.06 17.01
C TYR A 534 -5.60 1.54 16.31
N VAL A 535 -6.59 0.65 16.07
CA VAL A 535 -7.86 0.99 15.43
C VAL A 535 -8.58 2.11 16.19
N LYS A 536 -8.65 2.01 17.53
CA LYS A 536 -9.29 3.04 18.36
C LYS A 536 -8.57 4.38 18.29
N ASN A 537 -7.24 4.39 18.27
CA ASN A 537 -6.47 5.62 18.12
C ASN A 537 -6.74 6.29 16.77
N VAL A 538 -6.81 5.51 15.69
CA VAL A 538 -7.16 6.05 14.36
C VAL A 538 -8.57 6.62 14.34
N VAL A 539 -9.55 5.90 14.90
CA VAL A 539 -10.94 6.38 15.04
C VAL A 539 -10.97 7.71 15.82
N THR A 540 -10.25 7.79 16.95
CA THR A 540 -10.13 9.03 17.74
C THR A 540 -9.58 10.17 16.89
N TYR A 541 -8.50 9.93 16.15
CA TYR A 541 -7.86 10.95 15.33
C TYR A 541 -8.82 11.55 14.30
N TRP A 542 -9.52 10.72 13.52
CA TRP A 542 -10.43 11.23 12.49
C TRP A 542 -11.65 11.99 13.07
N ILE A 543 -12.19 11.54 14.21
CA ILE A 543 -13.30 12.24 14.87
C ILE A 543 -12.84 13.57 15.47
N GLU A 544 -11.72 13.60 16.19
CA GLU A 544 -11.29 14.80 16.92
C GLU A 544 -10.59 15.84 16.03
N GLU A 545 -9.71 15.39 15.12
CA GLU A 545 -8.89 16.29 14.28
C GLU A 545 -9.67 16.84 13.08
N PHE A 546 -10.50 15.99 12.47
CA PHE A 546 -11.24 16.32 11.24
C PHE A 546 -12.73 16.50 11.44
N LYS A 547 -13.30 16.14 12.61
CA LYS A 547 -14.75 16.20 12.85
C LYS A 547 -15.56 15.35 11.88
N ILE A 548 -15.04 14.16 11.56
CA ILE A 548 -15.77 13.18 10.77
C ILE A 548 -17.05 12.77 11.52
N ASP A 549 -18.16 12.71 10.80
CA ASP A 549 -19.49 12.49 11.37
C ASP A 549 -19.87 11.01 11.46
N GLY A 550 -19.15 10.16 10.72
CA GLY A 550 -19.46 8.75 10.58
C GLY A 550 -18.36 7.93 9.92
N PHE A 551 -18.42 6.61 10.14
CA PHE A 551 -17.60 5.66 9.40
C PHE A 551 -18.45 4.59 8.71
N ARG A 552 -18.12 4.29 7.44
CA ARG A 552 -18.40 2.98 6.86
C ARG A 552 -17.22 2.06 7.12
N TRP A 553 -17.48 0.96 7.81
CA TRP A 553 -16.49 -0.09 8.04
C TRP A 553 -16.56 -1.06 6.88
N ASP A 554 -15.51 -1.04 6.06
CA ASP A 554 -15.37 -1.88 4.88
C ASP A 554 -15.11 -3.35 5.24
N LEU A 555 -15.73 -4.25 4.48
CA LEU A 555 -15.59 -5.70 4.52
C LEU A 555 -15.60 -6.23 5.96
N THR A 556 -16.65 -5.89 6.73
CA THR A 556 -16.74 -6.28 8.15
C THR A 556 -16.68 -7.79 8.38
N LYS A 557 -16.96 -8.60 7.35
CA LYS A 557 -16.74 -10.04 7.38
C LYS A 557 -15.30 -10.44 7.73
N GLY A 558 -14.30 -9.62 7.38
CA GLY A 558 -12.88 -9.84 7.68
C GLY A 558 -12.49 -9.67 9.14
N PHE A 559 -13.38 -9.16 10.00
CA PHE A 559 -13.05 -8.94 11.41
C PHE A 559 -13.12 -10.20 12.28
N THR A 560 -13.50 -11.35 11.70
CA THR A 560 -13.56 -12.64 12.40
C THR A 560 -12.18 -13.26 12.50
N GLN A 561 -11.83 -13.77 13.68
CA GLN A 561 -10.59 -14.51 13.96
C GLN A 561 -10.82 -16.03 14.05
N ASN A 562 -12.07 -16.47 13.89
CA ASN A 562 -12.50 -17.86 14.06
C ASN A 562 -12.57 -18.72 12.78
N CYS A 563 -12.34 -18.15 11.59
CA CYS A 563 -12.58 -18.83 10.32
C CYS A 563 -11.32 -19.10 9.48
N GLY A 564 -10.14 -19.01 10.09
CA GLY A 564 -8.88 -19.44 9.48
C GLY A 564 -8.76 -20.96 9.41
N ASP A 565 -8.10 -21.46 8.36
CA ASP A 565 -7.79 -22.88 8.19
C ASP A 565 -6.30 -23.14 7.84
N GLY A 566 -5.46 -22.11 7.98
CA GLY A 566 -4.03 -22.15 7.67
C GLY A 566 -3.73 -21.96 6.18
N THR A 567 -4.68 -21.40 5.41
CA THR A 567 -4.52 -21.06 3.99
C THR A 567 -4.92 -19.61 3.73
N PHE A 568 -4.52 -19.06 2.59
CA PHE A 568 -4.93 -17.72 2.15
C PHE A 568 -6.39 -17.65 1.67
N ASP A 569 -7.04 -18.78 1.42
CA ASP A 569 -8.44 -18.83 0.99
C ASP A 569 -9.42 -18.85 2.19
N GLY A 570 -8.92 -19.09 3.40
CA GLY A 570 -9.72 -19.25 4.62
C GLY A 570 -10.90 -20.22 4.47
N ASN A 571 -11.89 -20.11 5.36
CA ASN A 571 -13.12 -20.92 5.28
C ASN A 571 -14.35 -20.06 4.92
N PHE A 572 -14.76 -20.12 3.65
CA PHE A 572 -15.90 -19.33 3.14
C PHE A 572 -17.21 -19.63 3.86
N GLY A 573 -17.53 -20.92 4.07
CA GLY A 573 -18.75 -21.31 4.77
C GLY A 573 -18.79 -20.81 6.22
N CYS A 574 -17.65 -20.87 6.92
CA CYS A 574 -17.50 -20.29 8.26
C CYS A 574 -17.67 -18.76 8.24
N THR A 575 -16.97 -18.09 7.31
CA THR A 575 -16.98 -16.61 7.18
C THR A 575 -18.40 -16.07 6.99
N GLN A 576 -19.19 -16.76 6.15
CA GLN A 576 -20.58 -16.40 5.86
C GLN A 576 -21.54 -16.68 7.02
N ASN A 577 -21.21 -17.63 7.91
CA ASN A 577 -22.00 -17.91 9.10
C ASN A 577 -21.84 -16.81 10.15
N TYR A 578 -22.73 -16.84 11.14
CA TYR A 578 -22.66 -16.00 12.33
C TYR A 578 -21.35 -16.23 13.09
N GLN A 579 -20.62 -15.14 13.40
CA GLN A 579 -19.38 -15.18 14.18
C GLN A 579 -19.47 -14.23 15.38
N GLN A 580 -19.42 -14.78 16.59
CA GLN A 580 -19.62 -14.00 17.83
C GLN A 580 -18.46 -13.02 18.09
N ASP A 581 -17.23 -13.44 17.84
CA ASP A 581 -16.02 -12.62 17.99
C ASP A 581 -16.07 -11.38 17.10
N ARG A 582 -16.49 -11.54 15.84
CA ARG A 582 -16.73 -10.43 14.92
C ARG A 582 -17.83 -9.50 15.42
N VAL A 583 -18.94 -10.05 15.92
CA VAL A 583 -20.02 -9.26 16.54
C VAL A 583 -19.51 -8.41 17.70
N ASP A 584 -18.73 -9.01 18.58
CA ASP A 584 -18.24 -8.37 19.80
C ASP A 584 -17.21 -7.27 19.50
N VAL A 585 -16.23 -7.54 18.63
CA VAL A 585 -15.18 -6.54 18.31
C VAL A 585 -15.73 -5.34 17.54
N LEU A 586 -16.69 -5.56 16.64
CA LEU A 586 -17.32 -4.46 15.90
C LEU A 586 -18.23 -3.61 16.80
N LYS A 587 -18.90 -4.21 17.80
CA LYS A 587 -19.62 -3.45 18.84
C LYS A 587 -18.65 -2.62 19.69
N GLU A 588 -17.49 -3.18 20.02
CA GLU A 588 -16.43 -2.48 20.77
C GLU A 588 -15.95 -1.21 20.03
N TYR A 589 -15.73 -1.28 18.72
CA TYR A 589 -15.33 -0.10 17.93
C TYR A 589 -16.47 0.92 17.74
N ALA A 590 -17.71 0.45 17.57
CA ALA A 590 -18.87 1.33 17.54
C ALA A 590 -19.04 2.10 18.88
N ASP A 591 -18.92 1.41 20.01
CA ASP A 591 -18.98 2.03 21.33
C ASP A 591 -17.84 3.04 21.56
N HIS A 592 -16.64 2.77 21.03
CA HIS A 592 -15.53 3.74 21.07
C HIS A 592 -15.85 5.00 20.27
N SER A 593 -16.43 4.86 19.07
CA SER A 593 -16.87 6.02 18.27
C SER A 593 -17.93 6.84 19.02
N TRP A 594 -18.92 6.16 19.64
CA TRP A 594 -19.97 6.82 20.43
C TRP A 594 -19.50 7.41 21.77
N LEU A 595 -18.34 6.99 22.27
CA LEU A 595 -17.72 7.60 23.45
C LEU A 595 -17.16 9.00 23.12
N LEU A 596 -16.65 9.17 21.89
CA LEU A 596 -16.05 10.40 21.40
C LEU A 596 -17.13 11.37 20.88
N ASP A 597 -18.12 10.82 20.17
CA ASP A 597 -19.23 11.57 19.59
C ASP A 597 -20.53 10.76 19.71
N ASP A 598 -21.43 11.21 20.59
CA ASP A 598 -22.65 10.50 20.94
C ASP A 598 -23.60 10.34 19.74
N ASP A 599 -23.45 11.10 18.66
CA ASP A 599 -24.34 10.99 17.51
C ASP A 599 -23.60 10.46 16.26
N HIS A 600 -22.41 9.88 16.46
CA HIS A 600 -21.56 9.39 15.37
C HIS A 600 -22.21 8.24 14.59
N TYR A 601 -22.23 8.34 13.26
CA TYR A 601 -22.77 7.28 12.42
C TYR A 601 -21.83 6.09 12.36
N VAL A 602 -22.40 4.89 12.43
CA VAL A 602 -21.66 3.64 12.25
C VAL A 602 -22.40 2.82 11.20
N ILE A 603 -21.71 2.54 10.10
CA ILE A 603 -22.24 1.82 8.93
C ILE A 603 -21.36 0.60 8.69
N PHE A 604 -21.95 -0.59 8.54
CA PHE A 604 -21.21 -1.82 8.27
C PHE A 604 -21.51 -2.35 6.87
N GLU A 605 -20.44 -2.50 6.09
CA GLU A 605 -20.44 -3.30 4.88
C GLU A 605 -20.30 -4.78 5.27
N HIS A 606 -21.43 -5.49 5.35
CA HIS A 606 -21.47 -6.86 5.86
C HIS A 606 -22.11 -7.87 4.90
N LEU A 607 -23.18 -7.46 4.22
CA LEU A 607 -23.91 -8.24 3.21
C LEU A 607 -24.18 -9.70 3.66
N GLY A 608 -24.58 -9.85 4.91
CA GLY A 608 -24.71 -11.13 5.58
C GLY A 608 -26.16 -11.58 5.78
N SER A 609 -26.33 -12.53 6.69
CA SER A 609 -27.67 -12.98 7.07
C SER A 609 -28.27 -12.06 8.14
N ASP A 610 -29.60 -11.89 8.11
CA ASP A 610 -30.34 -11.15 9.13
C ASP A 610 -30.06 -11.66 10.56
N ASN A 611 -29.66 -12.92 10.73
CA ASN A 611 -29.36 -13.47 12.04
C ASN A 611 -28.14 -12.83 12.71
N GLU A 612 -27.15 -12.41 11.91
CA GLU A 612 -25.96 -11.73 12.41
C GLU A 612 -26.18 -10.21 12.41
N GLU A 613 -26.67 -9.65 11.30
CA GLU A 613 -26.82 -8.20 11.16
C GLU A 613 -27.76 -7.57 12.20
N LYS A 614 -28.78 -8.31 12.64
CA LYS A 614 -29.70 -7.81 13.69
C LYS A 614 -28.99 -7.55 15.02
N GLU A 615 -27.83 -8.17 15.27
CA GLU A 615 -27.05 -7.94 16.49
C GLU A 615 -26.51 -6.51 16.55
N TRP A 616 -26.22 -5.91 15.39
CA TRP A 616 -25.70 -4.55 15.25
C TRP A 616 -26.81 -3.54 14.96
N ALA A 617 -27.72 -3.88 14.04
CA ALA A 617 -28.86 -3.01 13.69
C ALA A 617 -29.75 -2.66 14.91
N ASN A 618 -29.83 -3.56 15.88
CA ASN A 618 -30.60 -3.32 17.11
C ASN A 618 -29.74 -2.86 18.29
N TYR A 619 -28.42 -2.82 18.14
CA TYR A 619 -27.50 -2.52 19.24
C TYR A 619 -27.72 -1.10 19.74
N ARG A 620 -28.06 -0.96 21.03
CA ARG A 620 -28.36 0.32 21.68
C ARG A 620 -29.43 1.18 20.99
N LEU A 621 -30.33 0.56 20.21
CA LEU A 621 -31.39 1.27 19.46
C LEU A 621 -32.29 2.12 20.38
N GLY A 622 -32.54 1.67 21.62
CA GLY A 622 -33.33 2.42 22.62
C GLY A 622 -32.68 3.72 23.10
N GLU A 623 -31.39 3.92 22.80
CA GLU A 623 -30.61 5.12 23.09
C GLU A 623 -30.53 6.05 21.87
N GLY A 624 -31.24 5.74 20.77
CA GLY A 624 -31.18 6.48 19.52
C GLY A 624 -30.06 6.04 18.57
N LYS A 625 -29.27 5.03 18.96
CA LYS A 625 -28.19 4.41 18.17
C LYS A 625 -28.75 3.39 17.17
N GLY A 626 -27.93 2.40 16.83
CA GLY A 626 -28.26 1.27 15.97
C GLY A 626 -27.40 1.36 14.72
N ILE A 627 -26.57 0.36 14.49
CA ILE A 627 -25.60 0.38 13.39
C ILE A 627 -26.35 0.19 12.07
N MET A 628 -26.06 1.04 11.10
CA MET A 628 -26.67 0.94 9.78
C MET A 628 -25.97 -0.13 8.94
N MET A 629 -26.75 -0.95 8.25
CA MET A 629 -26.24 -2.05 7.43
C MET A 629 -26.35 -1.71 5.96
N TRP A 630 -25.28 -1.95 5.21
CA TRP A 630 -25.31 -1.86 3.76
C TRP A 630 -26.31 -2.85 3.16
N GLY A 631 -27.23 -2.35 2.34
CA GLY A 631 -28.39 -3.09 1.84
C GLY A 631 -28.41 -3.17 0.33
N LYS A 632 -27.61 -4.10 -0.24
CA LYS A 632 -27.56 -4.36 -1.68
C LYS A 632 -28.92 -4.72 -2.26
N MET A 633 -29.36 -3.96 -3.25
CA MET A 633 -30.56 -4.25 -4.04
C MET A 633 -30.32 -4.17 -5.55
N THR A 634 -29.06 -4.22 -5.98
CA THR A 634 -28.64 -4.05 -7.37
C THR A 634 -29.30 -5.03 -8.33
N ASP A 635 -29.34 -6.33 -8.03
CA ASP A 635 -29.88 -7.31 -8.97
C ASP A 635 -31.38 -7.12 -9.24
N PRO A 636 -32.27 -7.00 -8.22
CA PRO A 636 -33.69 -6.76 -8.47
C PRO A 636 -34.00 -5.42 -9.13
N TYR A 637 -33.27 -4.35 -8.79
CA TYR A 637 -33.44 -3.07 -9.46
C TYR A 637 -33.01 -3.13 -10.92
N ASN A 638 -31.87 -3.77 -11.20
CA ASN A 638 -31.38 -3.94 -12.55
C ASN A 638 -32.33 -4.79 -13.42
N GLU A 639 -32.94 -5.86 -12.88
CA GLU A 639 -34.00 -6.61 -13.57
C GLU A 639 -35.21 -5.73 -13.92
N LEU A 640 -35.61 -4.86 -12.99
CA LEU A 640 -36.67 -3.89 -13.20
C LEU A 640 -36.28 -2.85 -14.27
N THR A 641 -35.11 -2.23 -14.18
CA THR A 641 -34.68 -1.18 -15.11
C THR A 641 -34.35 -1.73 -16.50
N MET A 642 -33.79 -2.92 -16.63
CA MET A 642 -33.60 -3.57 -17.93
C MET A 642 -34.91 -4.04 -18.56
N GLY A 643 -36.00 -4.12 -17.79
CA GLY A 643 -37.28 -4.64 -18.28
C GLY A 643 -37.26 -6.14 -18.58
N GLN A 644 -36.44 -6.89 -17.83
CA GLN A 644 -36.27 -8.33 -17.95
C GLN A 644 -37.30 -9.09 -17.10
N ASN A 645 -37.27 -10.43 -17.06
CA ASN A 645 -38.30 -11.27 -16.40
C ASN A 645 -37.77 -12.04 -15.17
N GLY A 646 -36.59 -11.68 -14.65
CA GLY A 646 -35.98 -12.29 -13.46
C GLY A 646 -36.61 -11.83 -12.14
N ASN A 647 -35.83 -11.89 -11.07
CA ASN A 647 -36.27 -11.49 -9.73
C ASN A 647 -36.47 -9.97 -9.66
N LYS A 648 -37.63 -9.53 -9.16
CA LYS A 648 -38.02 -8.11 -9.06
C LYS A 648 -38.46 -7.74 -7.64
N ASP A 649 -38.18 -8.60 -6.67
CA ASP A 649 -38.50 -8.32 -5.28
C ASP A 649 -37.53 -7.27 -4.73
N ILE A 650 -38.02 -6.03 -4.64
CA ILE A 650 -37.28 -4.89 -4.10
C ILE A 650 -37.57 -4.63 -2.61
N ASN A 651 -38.34 -5.50 -1.92
CA ASN A 651 -38.81 -5.20 -0.57
C ASN A 651 -37.67 -5.04 0.45
N ARG A 652 -36.55 -5.75 0.25
CA ARG A 652 -35.37 -5.69 1.13
C ARG A 652 -34.61 -4.36 1.08
N ILE A 653 -34.96 -3.42 0.20
CA ILE A 653 -34.46 -2.04 0.33
C ILE A 653 -34.97 -1.36 1.63
N GLY A 654 -36.05 -1.87 2.22
CA GLY A 654 -36.59 -1.42 3.50
C GLY A 654 -36.37 -2.41 4.63
N HIS A 655 -36.06 -1.90 5.82
CA HIS A 655 -35.77 -2.70 7.02
C HIS A 655 -36.87 -3.70 7.42
N LYS A 656 -38.14 -3.46 7.08
CA LYS A 656 -39.25 -4.35 7.48
C LYS A 656 -39.17 -5.75 6.86
N SER A 657 -38.40 -5.90 5.80
CA SER A 657 -38.13 -7.19 5.14
C SER A 657 -36.87 -7.88 5.67
N HIS A 658 -36.17 -7.27 6.62
CA HIS A 658 -35.06 -7.88 7.36
C HIS A 658 -35.61 -8.48 8.66
N THR A 659 -35.39 -9.78 8.84
CA THR A 659 -35.92 -10.54 9.97
C THR A 659 -35.28 -10.09 11.27
N GLY A 660 -36.05 -9.44 12.14
CA GLY A 660 -35.61 -9.04 13.47
C GLY A 660 -34.96 -7.66 13.55
N PHE A 661 -34.99 -6.86 12.47
CA PHE A 661 -34.62 -5.45 12.53
C PHE A 661 -35.75 -4.67 13.20
N ASN A 662 -35.43 -3.94 14.28
CA ASN A 662 -36.41 -3.17 15.06
C ASN A 662 -36.47 -1.69 14.65
N GLY A 663 -35.58 -1.24 13.76
CA GLY A 663 -35.51 0.13 13.27
C GLY A 663 -35.03 0.21 11.80
N PRO A 664 -35.17 1.39 11.18
CA PRO A 664 -34.74 1.65 9.80
C PRO A 664 -33.21 1.78 9.70
N ARG A 665 -32.50 0.66 9.81
CA ARG A 665 -31.03 0.58 9.80
C ARG A 665 -30.48 -0.12 8.56
N VAL A 666 -31.08 0.13 7.41
CA VAL A 666 -30.64 -0.42 6.12
C VAL A 666 -30.32 0.75 5.21
N ILE A 667 -29.03 0.94 4.90
CA ILE A 667 -28.58 1.83 3.81
C ILE A 667 -28.85 1.10 2.51
N GLY A 668 -30.09 1.23 2.03
CA GLY A 668 -30.53 0.56 0.83
C GLY A 668 -30.02 1.29 -0.42
N TYR A 669 -29.44 0.56 -1.35
CA TYR A 669 -28.97 1.12 -2.63
C TYR A 669 -29.36 0.24 -3.81
N PRO A 670 -29.73 0.84 -4.96
CA PRO A 670 -29.87 0.12 -6.21
C PRO A 670 -28.52 -0.09 -6.92
N GLU A 671 -27.48 0.65 -6.58
CA GLU A 671 -26.18 0.64 -7.25
C GLU A 671 -25.12 1.13 -6.26
N SER A 672 -23.93 0.52 -6.30
CA SER A 672 -22.72 0.90 -5.54
C SER A 672 -21.49 0.84 -6.43
N HIS A 673 -20.32 1.13 -5.87
CA HIS A 673 -19.03 0.99 -6.55
C HIS A 673 -18.64 -0.46 -6.91
N ASP A 674 -19.17 -1.48 -6.21
CA ASP A 674 -18.80 -2.89 -6.42
C ASP A 674 -19.44 -3.53 -7.66
N GLU A 675 -20.58 -2.99 -8.10
CA GLU A 675 -21.37 -3.60 -9.16
C GLU A 675 -21.39 -2.78 -10.43
N GLU A 676 -21.40 -3.49 -11.55
CA GLU A 676 -21.52 -2.84 -12.85
C GLU A 676 -22.77 -1.96 -12.95
N ARG A 677 -22.59 -0.77 -13.54
CA ARG A 677 -23.54 0.33 -13.51
C ARG A 677 -24.89 -0.06 -14.08
N ILE A 678 -25.97 0.36 -13.41
CA ILE A 678 -27.34 0.06 -13.85
C ILE A 678 -27.60 0.68 -15.23
N MET A 679 -27.17 1.92 -15.45
CA MET A 679 -27.39 2.59 -16.72
C MET A 679 -26.65 1.89 -17.88
N TYR A 680 -25.39 1.50 -17.65
CA TYR A 680 -24.63 0.70 -18.62
C TYR A 680 -25.38 -0.59 -18.97
N LYS A 681 -25.87 -1.32 -17.96
CA LYS A 681 -26.64 -2.56 -18.19
C LYS A 681 -27.96 -2.34 -18.92
N ASN A 682 -28.67 -1.24 -18.66
CA ASN A 682 -29.89 -0.88 -19.39
C ASN A 682 -29.60 -0.75 -20.89
N LEU A 683 -28.54 -0.03 -21.26
CA LEU A 683 -28.17 0.20 -22.65
C LEU A 683 -27.66 -1.07 -23.34
N GLN A 684 -26.83 -1.87 -22.65
CA GLN A 684 -26.25 -3.08 -23.25
C GLN A 684 -27.22 -4.26 -23.30
N PHE A 685 -28.00 -4.46 -22.23
CA PHE A 685 -28.74 -5.70 -21.97
C PHE A 685 -30.24 -5.49 -21.76
N GLY A 686 -30.73 -4.24 -21.87
CA GLY A 686 -32.15 -3.91 -21.78
C GLY A 686 -33.02 -4.65 -22.80
N SER A 687 -34.28 -4.87 -22.42
CA SER A 687 -35.30 -5.46 -23.29
C SER A 687 -35.66 -4.50 -24.43
N SER A 688 -35.41 -4.93 -25.66
CA SER A 688 -35.81 -4.23 -26.88
C SER A 688 -37.00 -4.89 -27.59
N SER A 689 -37.69 -5.80 -26.88
CA SER A 689 -38.80 -6.61 -27.44
C SER A 689 -40.03 -5.77 -27.79
N ASN A 690 -40.22 -4.62 -27.16
CA ASN A 690 -41.23 -3.64 -27.49
C ASN A 690 -40.56 -2.45 -28.23
N PRO A 691 -40.71 -2.30 -29.55
CA PRO A 691 -40.10 -1.20 -30.30
C PRO A 691 -40.55 0.20 -29.86
N SER A 692 -41.68 0.31 -29.16
CA SER A 692 -42.17 1.59 -28.60
C SER A 692 -41.60 1.92 -27.21
N HIS A 693 -40.90 0.97 -26.60
CA HIS A 693 -40.24 1.08 -25.29
C HIS A 693 -38.97 0.24 -25.33
N ASP A 694 -38.04 0.59 -26.21
CA ASP A 694 -36.75 -0.08 -26.31
C ASP A 694 -35.87 0.42 -25.16
N VAL A 695 -35.56 -0.44 -24.18
CA VAL A 695 -34.74 -0.05 -23.02
C VAL A 695 -33.30 0.28 -23.42
N LYS A 696 -32.85 -0.13 -24.59
CA LYS A 696 -31.52 0.22 -25.10
C LYS A 696 -31.44 1.62 -25.71
N ASP A 697 -32.58 2.27 -25.90
CA ASP A 697 -32.65 3.68 -26.28
C ASP A 697 -32.31 4.55 -25.05
N LEU A 698 -31.46 5.56 -25.25
CA LEU A 698 -30.93 6.39 -24.16
C LEU A 698 -32.03 7.13 -23.40
N ASP A 699 -32.98 7.74 -24.11
CA ASP A 699 -34.07 8.51 -23.47
C ASP A 699 -34.99 7.58 -22.67
N VAL A 700 -35.23 6.37 -23.18
CA VAL A 700 -36.00 5.34 -22.48
C VAL A 700 -35.26 4.84 -21.24
N ALA A 701 -33.96 4.57 -21.34
CA ALA A 701 -33.14 4.12 -20.22
C ALA A 701 -33.07 5.18 -19.09
N LEU A 702 -32.83 6.45 -19.45
CA LEU A 702 -32.81 7.58 -18.49
C LEU A 702 -34.17 7.75 -17.78
N SER A 703 -35.27 7.58 -18.52
CA SER A 703 -36.62 7.59 -17.93
C SER A 703 -36.81 6.46 -16.90
N ARG A 704 -36.21 5.29 -17.14
CA ARG A 704 -36.24 4.16 -16.19
C ARG A 704 -35.34 4.38 -14.97
N MET A 705 -34.17 5.01 -15.13
CA MET A 705 -33.33 5.45 -14.02
C MET A 705 -34.08 6.42 -13.10
N SER A 706 -34.80 7.38 -13.68
CA SER A 706 -35.64 8.33 -12.94
C SER A 706 -36.74 7.61 -12.15
N ALA A 707 -37.39 6.61 -12.77
CA ALA A 707 -38.42 5.80 -12.10
C ALA A 707 -37.84 4.95 -10.96
N MET A 708 -36.64 4.39 -11.14
CA MET A 708 -35.90 3.65 -10.11
C MET A 708 -35.64 4.52 -8.90
N ALA A 709 -35.06 5.71 -9.08
CA ALA A 709 -34.78 6.65 -8.00
C ALA A 709 -36.05 7.02 -7.22
N ALA A 710 -37.15 7.27 -7.93
CA ALA A 710 -38.43 7.58 -7.29
C ALA A 710 -38.94 6.44 -6.38
N VAL A 711 -38.70 5.17 -6.71
CA VAL A 711 -39.19 4.05 -5.89
C VAL A 711 -38.16 3.51 -4.89
N SER A 712 -36.87 3.88 -5.02
CA SER A 712 -35.82 3.49 -4.06
C SER A 712 -35.65 4.52 -2.95
N VAL A 713 -35.42 5.79 -3.31
CA VAL A 713 -35.06 6.87 -2.36
C VAL A 713 -36.22 7.22 -1.43
N MET A 714 -37.47 7.02 -1.86
CA MET A 714 -38.65 7.31 -1.05
C MET A 714 -38.99 6.21 -0.02
N VAL A 715 -38.26 5.09 0.02
CA VAL A 715 -38.49 4.04 1.01
C VAL A 715 -37.89 4.47 2.36
N PRO A 716 -38.65 4.41 3.48
CA PRO A 716 -38.16 4.87 4.78
C PRO A 716 -36.83 4.24 5.23
N GLY A 717 -35.98 5.05 5.87
CA GLY A 717 -34.63 4.70 6.31
C GLY A 717 -33.55 5.24 5.39
N PRO A 718 -32.27 5.12 5.78
CA PRO A 718 -31.16 5.69 5.03
C PRO A 718 -31.08 5.11 3.62
N LYS A 719 -30.62 5.90 2.67
CA LYS A 719 -30.42 5.52 1.26
C LYS A 719 -29.08 6.04 0.78
N MET A 720 -28.52 5.35 -0.20
CA MET A 720 -27.27 5.73 -0.83
C MET A 720 -27.45 5.86 -2.34
N ILE A 721 -26.74 6.83 -2.90
CA ILE A 721 -26.58 7.07 -4.32
C ILE A 721 -25.08 6.97 -4.61
N TRP A 722 -24.71 6.11 -5.55
CA TRP A 722 -23.33 6.02 -6.04
C TRP A 722 -23.05 7.11 -7.07
N HIS A 723 -21.86 7.73 -6.99
CA HIS A 723 -21.52 8.91 -7.78
C HIS A 723 -21.91 8.79 -9.27
N PHE A 724 -22.57 9.83 -9.80
CA PHE A 724 -23.06 9.92 -11.17
C PHE A 724 -24.17 8.93 -11.58
N GLY A 725 -24.62 8.05 -10.69
CA GLY A 725 -25.79 7.18 -10.95
C GLY A 725 -27.05 8.00 -11.21
N GLU A 726 -27.22 9.12 -10.49
CA GLU A 726 -28.28 10.12 -10.67
C GLU A 726 -28.24 10.84 -12.02
N LEU A 727 -27.06 10.93 -12.64
CA LEU A 727 -26.88 11.48 -13.99
C LEU A 727 -27.04 10.42 -15.08
N GLY A 728 -27.15 9.15 -14.70
CA GLY A 728 -27.18 8.03 -15.65
C GLY A 728 -25.82 7.80 -16.31
N MET A 729 -24.74 7.73 -15.51
CA MET A 729 -23.40 7.41 -16.03
C MET A 729 -23.41 6.09 -16.79
N GLU A 730 -23.16 6.16 -18.10
CA GLU A 730 -23.33 5.05 -19.02
C GLU A 730 -22.07 4.22 -19.23
N ASN A 731 -20.93 4.63 -18.67
CA ASN A 731 -19.68 3.90 -18.74
C ASN A 731 -19.72 2.67 -17.84
N SER A 732 -19.08 1.59 -18.27
CA SER A 732 -18.83 0.44 -17.40
C SER A 732 -17.93 0.85 -16.23
N ILE A 733 -18.10 0.25 -15.05
CA ILE A 733 -17.14 0.42 -13.94
C ILE A 733 -15.74 -0.10 -14.28
N PHE A 734 -15.64 -0.99 -15.29
CA PHE A 734 -14.38 -1.51 -15.82
C PHE A 734 -13.79 -0.64 -16.95
N THR A 735 -14.34 0.56 -17.17
CA THR A 735 -13.83 1.46 -18.20
C THR A 735 -12.53 2.13 -17.73
N CYS A 736 -11.40 1.70 -18.27
CA CYS A 736 -10.15 2.47 -18.20
C CYS A 736 -10.00 3.27 -19.50
N GLN A 737 -10.05 4.60 -19.44
CA GLN A 737 -9.63 5.43 -20.57
C GLN A 737 -8.10 5.55 -20.51
N ASN A 738 -7.42 4.91 -21.47
CA ASN A 738 -5.97 5.00 -21.65
C ASN A 738 -5.49 6.44 -21.86
#